data_AF-A0A8H5SV24-F1
#
_entry.id   AF-A0A8H5SV24-F1
#
_cell.length_a   1.000
_cell.length_b   1.000
_cell.length_c   1.000
_cell.angle_alpha   90.00
_cell.angle_beta   90.00
_cell.angle_gamma   90.00
#
_symmetry.space_group_name_H-M   'P 1'
#
loop_
_entity.id
_entity.type
_entity.pdbx_description
1 polymer ?
#
loop_
_entity_poly.entity_id
_entity_poly.type
_entity_poly.pdbx_seq_one_letter_code
_entity_poly.pdbx_strand_id
1 'polypeptide(L)'
;MNINIPNLIKSAVPEAEGRNVQIISDNRTNHRDQNFLSGDFPRNPPKLYITGENDDFDETTLTEWRNEGFDVEYISMESCGDGYLKKIKLLSREKMAPCEKFGIVAYDEAAAVCLEHFHVLDNNPEFRLGLLIAYYPTRIPDTNGKFPSSISALVHLAAGEEVGVVKQSQMVGIQGKKRVRRTRIQSGLGTGGKLNLAYPSYTYEAEPGFAEHDLDEYDGVSAELAWSRSLGAARKVFGINPDLEVVLENNLQSKFFSKNLDQALSTFTTHKIPHVTYMPTLTGATGAEELKRFYSESFTTPPSLKITLLSRTIGVDRVVDEMHVQFKHTEQVQWMLPGIPATNKKIEILMVSIVAVKGGRLHQEHVYWDQASVLVQAGLLDPKLLPQAAKDLGIEKLPIVGRRAARRVRKNRDGSDDEGEADNDLIPGWNKGESSKRILTCSILYILPAAGVMEMNLFIRPGEWDGENDADKDLANNIRYKPGDKTRIIWETDLERVNILISQKLDDTFLWDYVITDTELHNVSWTFEYNQGGFKDLVGDSVYYFSMYEAGVKGEIAYSQYVNVSAPEEETTLSTRFVFVSKTVTFGNTISTAQHTTESKPTTNDPSPSETNTPSHVNAGLSQGAIAGIAVGAIFGGVFIFGGIGWFIWSRSKRQGEPGSANGVHNQQQQHPKAELPGDSAASPSHIARDIPGLHEAP
;
A
#
# COMPACT_ATOMS: atom_id res chain seq x y z
N MET A 1 18.02 20.27 -54.77
CA MET A 1 19.13 21.26 -54.83
C MET A 1 20.31 20.71 -54.05
N ASN A 2 21.54 20.76 -54.57
CA ASN A 2 22.73 20.48 -53.76
C ASN A 2 23.13 21.75 -53.01
N ILE A 3 22.75 21.84 -51.73
CA ILE A 3 23.15 22.93 -50.84
C ILE A 3 24.57 22.64 -50.34
N ASN A 4 25.52 23.52 -50.64
CA ASN A 4 26.90 23.42 -50.19
C ASN A 4 27.00 23.82 -48.70
N ILE A 5 26.81 22.86 -47.80
CA ILE A 5 26.74 23.06 -46.34
C ILE A 5 28.01 23.77 -45.79
N PRO A 6 29.25 23.41 -46.17
CA PRO A 6 30.45 24.16 -45.77
C PRO A 6 30.38 25.66 -46.01
N ASN A 7 29.87 26.09 -47.17
CA ASN A 7 29.72 27.51 -47.49
C ASN A 7 28.61 28.17 -46.66
N LEU A 8 27.51 27.45 -46.38
CA LEU A 8 26.42 27.94 -45.54
C LEU A 8 26.88 28.17 -44.09
N ILE A 9 27.67 27.26 -43.54
CA ILE A 9 28.27 27.39 -42.19
C ILE A 9 29.23 28.60 -42.17
N LYS A 10 30.12 28.75 -43.17
CA LYS A 10 31.00 29.92 -43.27
C LYS A 10 30.23 31.25 -43.37
N SER A 11 29.07 31.28 -44.04
CA SER A 11 28.24 32.49 -44.11
C SER A 11 27.46 32.79 -42.82
N ALA A 12 27.14 31.77 -42.03
CA ALA A 12 26.34 31.91 -40.80
C ALA A 12 27.19 32.26 -39.57
N VAL A 13 28.42 31.73 -39.49
CA VAL A 13 29.35 31.99 -38.36
C VAL A 13 30.76 32.30 -38.90
N PRO A 14 30.99 33.50 -39.46
CA PRO A 14 32.28 33.85 -40.07
C PRO A 14 33.44 33.89 -39.07
N GLU A 15 33.18 34.07 -37.78
CA GLU A 15 34.19 34.07 -36.71
C GLU A 15 34.71 32.67 -36.32
N ALA A 16 34.19 31.59 -36.95
CA ALA A 16 34.52 30.20 -36.59
C ALA A 16 35.67 29.57 -37.40
N GLU A 17 36.42 30.33 -38.20
CA GLU A 17 37.57 29.77 -38.93
C GLU A 17 38.61 29.15 -37.97
N GLY A 18 38.79 27.84 -38.05
CA GLY A 18 39.67 27.07 -37.17
C GLY A 18 38.98 26.36 -35.99
N ARG A 19 37.65 26.45 -35.83
CA ARG A 19 36.89 25.70 -34.81
C ARG A 19 36.11 24.55 -35.43
N ASN A 20 36.07 23.40 -34.75
CA ASN A 20 35.24 22.26 -35.12
C ASN A 20 33.76 22.55 -34.79
N VAL A 21 33.00 23.05 -35.77
CA VAL A 21 31.55 23.22 -35.66
C VAL A 21 30.87 21.90 -35.97
N GLN A 22 30.36 21.22 -34.93
CA GLN A 22 29.57 20.00 -35.07
C GLN A 22 28.08 20.34 -35.24
N ILE A 23 27.43 19.74 -36.24
CA ILE A 23 25.98 19.81 -36.38
C ILE A 23 25.38 18.84 -35.35
N ILE A 24 24.69 19.38 -34.34
CA ILE A 24 24.10 18.60 -33.24
C ILE A 24 22.77 17.96 -33.68
N SER A 25 22.05 18.59 -34.62
CA SER A 25 20.86 18.05 -35.29
C SER A 25 20.76 18.57 -36.73
N ASP A 26 20.47 17.69 -37.69
CA ASP A 26 20.14 18.04 -39.08
C ASP A 26 18.72 17.53 -39.36
N ASN A 27 17.75 18.44 -39.54
CA ASN A 27 16.33 18.11 -39.71
C ASN A 27 16.01 17.56 -41.12
N ARG A 28 16.87 16.69 -41.65
CA ARG A 28 16.68 15.95 -42.89
C ARG A 28 16.21 14.54 -42.58
N THR A 29 15.39 13.99 -43.46
CA THR A 29 14.85 12.63 -43.34
C THR A 29 15.91 11.56 -43.62
N ASN A 30 16.85 11.38 -42.68
CA ASN A 30 17.85 10.31 -42.72
C ASN A 30 17.24 9.00 -42.19
N HIS A 31 16.52 8.27 -43.03
CA HIS A 31 15.91 6.97 -42.70
C HIS A 31 16.91 5.84 -42.40
N ARG A 32 18.20 6.15 -42.24
CA ARG A 32 19.27 5.25 -41.80
C ARG A 32 19.92 5.69 -40.48
N ASP A 33 19.47 6.78 -39.89
CA ASP A 33 19.83 7.13 -38.51
C ASP A 33 19.15 6.14 -37.56
N GLN A 34 19.94 5.54 -36.65
CA GLN A 34 19.39 4.64 -35.63
C GLN A 34 18.52 5.40 -34.62
N ASN A 35 18.75 6.70 -34.46
CA ASN A 35 17.96 7.60 -33.63
C ASN A 35 16.77 8.24 -34.39
N PHE A 36 16.50 7.86 -35.65
CA PHE A 36 15.35 8.37 -36.43
C PHE A 36 13.99 8.13 -35.75
N LEU A 37 13.92 7.20 -34.79
CA LEU A 37 12.73 6.89 -33.99
C LEU A 37 12.89 7.23 -32.50
N SER A 38 13.81 8.13 -32.12
CA SER A 38 13.94 8.58 -30.73
C SER A 38 12.67 9.27 -30.21
N GLY A 39 12.59 9.45 -28.89
CA GLY A 39 11.49 10.22 -28.26
C GLY A 39 11.44 11.68 -28.74
N ASP A 40 12.57 12.21 -29.20
CA ASP A 40 12.75 13.59 -29.66
C ASP A 40 12.32 13.81 -31.11
N PHE A 41 11.96 12.75 -31.85
CA PHE A 41 11.46 12.91 -33.22
C PHE A 41 10.14 13.70 -33.20
N PRO A 42 10.03 14.85 -33.90
CA PRO A 42 8.87 15.72 -33.79
C PRO A 42 7.61 15.04 -34.33
N ARG A 43 6.66 14.79 -33.42
CA ARG A 43 5.31 14.29 -33.72
C ARG A 43 4.31 15.41 -33.46
N ASN A 44 3.30 15.52 -34.32
CA ASN A 44 2.15 16.36 -34.01
C ASN A 44 1.39 15.76 -32.81
N PRO A 45 0.81 16.58 -31.92
CA PRO A 45 -0.10 16.10 -30.88
C PRO A 45 -1.31 15.38 -31.54
N PRO A 46 -1.71 14.19 -31.09
CA PRO A 46 -2.79 13.46 -31.74
C PRO A 46 -4.14 14.17 -31.64
N LYS A 47 -4.89 14.18 -32.75
CA LYS A 47 -6.17 14.90 -32.86
C LYS A 47 -7.29 14.20 -32.08
N LEU A 48 -7.93 14.94 -31.18
CA LEU A 48 -9.03 14.47 -30.35
C LEU A 48 -10.20 15.47 -30.45
N TYR A 49 -11.30 15.03 -31.06
CA TYR A 49 -12.53 15.83 -31.11
C TYR A 49 -13.40 15.52 -29.90
N ILE A 50 -13.89 16.56 -29.23
CA ILE A 50 -14.81 16.46 -28.09
C ILE A 50 -16.18 16.99 -28.53
N THR A 51 -17.27 16.35 -28.11
CA THR A 51 -18.60 16.68 -28.63
C THR A 51 -19.72 16.35 -27.63
N GLY A 52 -20.65 17.29 -27.46
CA GLY A 52 -21.84 17.18 -26.59
C GLY A 52 -23.08 17.79 -27.25
N GLU A 53 -24.19 17.85 -26.51
CA GLU A 53 -25.48 18.37 -27.02
C GLU A 53 -25.57 19.91 -27.05
N ASN A 54 -24.80 20.58 -26.19
CA ASN A 54 -24.81 22.05 -26.03
C ASN A 54 -23.82 22.76 -26.99
N ASP A 55 -23.96 24.07 -27.12
CA ASP A 55 -23.03 24.90 -27.91
C ASP A 55 -21.70 25.19 -27.18
N ASP A 56 -21.75 25.26 -25.84
CA ASP A 56 -20.60 25.35 -24.93
C ASP A 56 -20.39 24.00 -24.19
N PHE A 57 -19.21 23.80 -23.57
CA PHE A 57 -18.83 22.56 -22.87
C PHE A 57 -17.73 22.82 -21.81
N ASP A 58 -17.60 21.92 -20.82
CA ASP A 58 -16.62 22.00 -19.72
C ASP A 58 -15.17 22.22 -20.18
N GLU A 59 -14.71 23.48 -20.12
CA GLU A 59 -13.34 23.88 -20.42
C GLU A 59 -12.30 23.27 -19.47
N THR A 60 -12.69 22.76 -18.28
CA THR A 60 -11.81 21.98 -17.40
C THR A 60 -11.44 20.66 -18.08
N THR A 61 -12.45 19.91 -18.53
CA THR A 61 -12.26 18.66 -19.29
C THR A 61 -11.53 18.90 -20.61
N LEU A 62 -11.86 19.97 -21.37
CA LEU A 62 -11.10 20.30 -22.59
C LEU A 62 -9.62 20.58 -22.25
N THR A 63 -9.35 21.31 -21.18
CA THR A 63 -7.99 21.66 -20.75
C THR A 63 -7.21 20.47 -20.19
N GLU A 64 -7.84 19.52 -19.51
CA GLU A 64 -7.17 18.28 -19.08
C GLU A 64 -6.72 17.43 -20.27
N TRP A 65 -7.54 17.28 -21.32
CA TRP A 65 -7.10 16.59 -22.54
C TRP A 65 -5.97 17.34 -23.26
N ARG A 66 -5.98 18.68 -23.30
CA ARG A 66 -4.86 19.48 -23.83
C ARG A 66 -3.58 19.27 -23.02
N ASN A 67 -3.67 19.22 -21.68
CA ASN A 67 -2.55 18.99 -20.77
C ASN A 67 -1.95 17.57 -20.91
N GLU A 68 -2.75 16.58 -21.30
CA GLU A 68 -2.30 15.22 -21.63
C GLU A 68 -1.65 15.10 -23.03
N GLY A 69 -1.51 16.21 -23.77
CA GLY A 69 -0.75 16.28 -25.02
C GLY A 69 -1.56 16.05 -26.30
N PHE A 70 -2.89 16.19 -26.25
CA PHE A 70 -3.78 16.07 -27.41
C PHE A 70 -4.07 17.43 -28.07
N ASP A 71 -4.28 17.44 -29.39
CA ASP A 71 -4.91 18.57 -30.08
C ASP A 71 -6.42 18.44 -29.94
N VAL A 72 -7.01 19.28 -29.08
CA VAL A 72 -8.40 19.17 -28.62
C VAL A 72 -9.28 20.22 -29.27
N GLU A 73 -10.28 19.77 -30.01
CA GLU A 73 -11.25 20.62 -30.71
C GLU A 73 -12.68 20.23 -30.32
N TYR A 74 -13.50 21.21 -29.94
CA TYR A 74 -14.90 20.99 -29.56
C TYR A 74 -15.86 21.11 -30.75
N ILE A 75 -16.84 20.22 -30.82
CA ILE A 75 -17.88 20.18 -31.85
C ILE A 75 -19.26 20.03 -31.20
N SER A 76 -20.01 21.14 -31.12
CA SER A 76 -21.43 21.14 -30.75
C SER A 76 -22.28 20.29 -31.71
N MET A 77 -23.21 19.53 -31.12
CA MET A 77 -24.37 18.94 -31.80
C MET A 77 -25.53 19.95 -31.87
N GLU A 78 -25.36 21.01 -32.66
CA GLU A 78 -26.42 21.94 -33.08
C GLU A 78 -27.76 21.21 -33.27
N SER A 79 -28.80 21.61 -32.54
CA SER A 79 -29.96 20.78 -32.17
C SER A 79 -30.94 20.44 -33.31
N CYS A 80 -30.54 20.56 -34.59
CA CYS A 80 -31.43 20.41 -35.75
C CYS A 80 -30.80 19.70 -36.97
N GLY A 81 -31.02 18.38 -37.07
CA GLY A 81 -30.94 17.62 -38.32
C GLY A 81 -29.55 17.08 -38.72
N ASP A 82 -29.40 16.75 -40.00
CA ASP A 82 -28.19 16.09 -40.55
C ASP A 82 -26.88 16.90 -40.43
N GLY A 83 -26.92 18.15 -39.95
CA GLY A 83 -25.77 19.05 -39.87
C GLY A 83 -24.63 18.45 -39.06
N TYR A 84 -24.92 17.97 -37.85
CA TYR A 84 -23.93 17.32 -36.98
C TYR A 84 -23.28 16.09 -37.62
N LEU A 85 -24.08 15.16 -38.17
CA LEU A 85 -23.54 13.99 -38.88
C LEU A 85 -22.75 14.35 -40.14
N LYS A 86 -22.96 15.53 -40.75
CA LYS A 86 -22.11 16.04 -41.83
C LYS A 86 -20.78 16.56 -41.28
N LYS A 87 -20.75 17.30 -40.17
CA LYS A 87 -19.51 17.71 -39.47
C LYS A 87 -18.64 16.47 -39.15
N ILE A 88 -19.21 15.49 -38.45
CA ILE A 88 -18.52 14.25 -38.04
C ILE A 88 -17.97 13.45 -39.24
N LYS A 89 -18.65 13.44 -40.38
CA LYS A 89 -18.18 12.80 -41.64
C LYS A 89 -17.13 13.60 -42.41
N LEU A 90 -16.93 14.88 -42.09
CA LEU A 90 -15.90 15.72 -42.70
C LEU A 90 -14.55 15.58 -42.01
N LEU A 91 -14.52 15.23 -40.71
CA LEU A 91 -13.28 15.02 -39.93
C LEU A 91 -12.32 14.04 -40.61
N SER A 92 -12.85 12.91 -41.13
CA SER A 92 -12.03 11.93 -41.85
C SER A 92 -11.55 12.39 -43.24
N ARG A 93 -11.94 13.59 -43.69
CA ARG A 93 -11.57 14.18 -44.98
C ARG A 93 -10.65 15.41 -44.84
N GLU A 94 -10.35 15.81 -43.61
CA GLU A 94 -9.37 16.85 -43.34
C GLU A 94 -7.96 16.40 -43.73
N LYS A 95 -7.03 17.36 -43.83
CA LYS A 95 -5.67 17.15 -44.34
C LYS A 95 -4.73 16.52 -43.30
N MET A 96 -5.14 15.36 -42.79
CA MET A 96 -4.31 14.50 -41.96
C MET A 96 -3.18 13.87 -42.78
N ALA A 97 -2.09 13.50 -42.11
CA ALA A 97 -0.97 12.78 -42.69
C ALA A 97 -1.32 11.31 -42.99
N PRO A 98 -0.58 10.62 -43.89
CA PRO A 98 -0.76 9.20 -44.12
C PRO A 98 -0.64 8.37 -42.84
N CYS A 99 -1.58 7.44 -42.63
CA CYS A 99 -1.70 6.60 -41.44
C CYS A 99 -2.00 7.34 -40.11
N GLU A 100 -2.22 8.66 -40.13
CA GLU A 100 -2.67 9.42 -38.96
C GLU A 100 -4.10 9.04 -38.59
N LYS A 101 -4.40 9.06 -37.28
CA LYS A 101 -5.72 8.75 -36.72
C LYS A 101 -6.21 9.89 -35.85
N PHE A 102 -7.52 9.99 -35.72
CA PHE A 102 -8.18 10.85 -34.74
C PHE A 102 -9.04 10.02 -33.78
N GLY A 103 -9.42 10.65 -32.68
CA GLY A 103 -10.36 10.13 -31.70
C GLY A 103 -11.57 11.02 -31.54
N ILE A 104 -12.67 10.44 -31.06
CA ILE A 104 -13.85 11.18 -30.60
C ILE A 104 -14.10 10.83 -29.13
N VAL A 105 -14.30 11.86 -28.30
CA VAL A 105 -14.88 11.75 -26.96
C VAL A 105 -16.24 12.44 -26.99
N ALA A 106 -17.32 11.68 -26.83
CA ALA A 106 -18.67 12.17 -26.98
C ALA A 106 -19.48 12.01 -25.69
N TYR A 107 -20.41 12.95 -25.46
CA TYR A 107 -21.30 13.04 -24.30
C TYR A 107 -22.78 13.02 -24.75
N ASP A 108 -23.69 12.57 -23.89
CA ASP A 108 -25.16 12.54 -24.07
C ASP A 108 -25.68 12.03 -25.43
N GLU A 109 -26.52 12.82 -26.11
CA GLU A 109 -27.11 12.47 -27.40
C GLU A 109 -26.07 12.44 -28.51
N ALA A 110 -25.03 13.27 -28.44
CA ALA A 110 -23.88 13.23 -29.37
C ALA A 110 -23.13 11.89 -29.25
N ALA A 111 -23.00 11.34 -28.04
CA ALA A 111 -22.45 10.01 -27.80
C ALA A 111 -23.32 8.90 -28.39
N ALA A 112 -24.64 8.99 -28.20
CA ALA A 112 -25.60 8.07 -28.81
C ALA A 112 -25.51 8.07 -30.35
N VAL A 113 -25.41 9.25 -30.97
CA VAL A 113 -25.28 9.40 -32.43
C VAL A 113 -23.94 8.86 -32.94
N CYS A 114 -22.82 9.17 -32.29
CA CYS A 114 -21.50 8.67 -32.69
C CYS A 114 -21.37 7.15 -32.53
N LEU A 115 -21.87 6.57 -31.43
CA LEU A 115 -21.88 5.12 -31.24
C LEU A 115 -22.73 4.42 -32.32
N GLU A 116 -23.94 4.91 -32.59
CA GLU A 116 -24.77 4.35 -33.67
C GLU A 116 -24.10 4.45 -35.05
N HIS A 117 -23.44 5.57 -35.34
CA HIS A 117 -22.85 5.81 -36.66
C HIS A 117 -21.64 4.91 -36.90
N PHE A 118 -20.70 4.87 -35.97
CA PHE A 118 -19.42 4.18 -36.14
C PHE A 118 -19.43 2.69 -35.76
N HIS A 119 -20.57 2.16 -35.32
CA HIS A 119 -20.78 0.70 -35.21
C HIS A 119 -20.77 0.01 -36.59
N VAL A 120 -21.08 0.74 -37.66
CA VAL A 120 -21.09 0.24 -39.04
C VAL A 120 -19.74 0.51 -39.71
N LEU A 121 -19.09 -0.55 -40.20
CA LEU A 121 -17.76 -0.52 -40.83
C LEU A 121 -17.63 0.53 -41.95
N ASP A 122 -18.62 0.60 -42.84
CA ASP A 122 -18.62 1.47 -44.02
C ASP A 122 -18.56 2.97 -43.69
N ASN A 123 -18.84 3.36 -42.43
CA ASN A 123 -18.75 4.74 -41.96
C ASN A 123 -17.33 5.14 -41.48
N ASN A 124 -16.36 4.22 -41.50
CA ASN A 124 -14.93 4.50 -41.27
C ASN A 124 -14.05 3.93 -42.41
N PRO A 125 -14.28 4.30 -43.68
CA PRO A 125 -13.73 3.61 -44.86
C PRO A 125 -12.21 3.78 -45.03
N GLU A 126 -11.63 4.83 -44.44
CA GLU A 126 -10.18 5.07 -44.42
C GLU A 126 -9.53 4.65 -43.09
N PHE A 127 -10.29 4.04 -42.17
CA PHE A 127 -9.84 3.61 -40.83
C PHE A 127 -9.21 4.71 -39.95
N ARG A 128 -9.45 5.99 -40.26
CA ARG A 128 -8.87 7.15 -39.55
C ARG A 128 -9.44 7.36 -38.14
N LEU A 129 -10.72 7.03 -37.89
CA LEU A 129 -11.23 7.00 -36.52
C LEU A 129 -10.62 5.79 -35.80
N GLY A 130 -9.75 6.05 -34.81
CA GLY A 130 -9.09 5.02 -34.01
C GLY A 130 -9.68 4.80 -32.62
N LEU A 131 -10.31 5.84 -32.07
CA LEU A 131 -10.82 5.88 -30.69
C LEU A 131 -12.24 6.44 -30.69
N LEU A 132 -13.15 5.78 -29.97
CA LEU A 132 -14.49 6.33 -29.69
C LEU A 132 -14.83 6.11 -28.22
N ILE A 133 -14.85 7.19 -27.44
CA ILE A 133 -15.25 7.20 -26.04
C ILE A 133 -16.64 7.84 -25.95
N ALA A 134 -17.55 7.23 -25.20
CA ALA A 134 -18.92 7.70 -25.03
C ALA A 134 -19.28 7.77 -23.54
N TYR A 135 -19.66 8.95 -23.07
CA TYR A 135 -20.18 9.20 -21.72
C TYR A 135 -21.71 9.31 -21.75
N TYR A 136 -22.36 8.59 -20.83
CA TYR A 136 -23.81 8.55 -20.60
C TYR A 136 -24.71 8.61 -21.86
N PRO A 137 -24.42 7.83 -22.93
CA PRO A 137 -25.19 7.90 -24.16
C PRO A 137 -26.64 7.46 -23.96
N THR A 138 -27.59 8.28 -24.45
CA THR A 138 -29.04 7.99 -24.39
C THR A 138 -29.42 6.65 -25.06
N ARG A 139 -28.60 6.19 -26.00
CA ARG A 139 -28.76 4.93 -26.77
C ARG A 139 -27.41 4.28 -27.03
N ILE A 140 -27.40 2.95 -27.06
CA ILE A 140 -26.22 2.13 -27.38
C ILE A 140 -26.51 1.12 -28.50
N PRO A 141 -25.53 0.77 -29.35
CA PRO A 141 -25.65 -0.32 -30.32
C PRO A 141 -25.88 -1.68 -29.65
N ASP A 142 -26.28 -2.69 -30.44
CA ASP A 142 -26.54 -4.06 -29.97
C ASP A 142 -25.44 -4.55 -29.04
N THR A 143 -25.82 -4.95 -27.83
CA THR A 143 -24.92 -5.38 -26.76
C THR A 143 -24.02 -6.56 -27.14
N ASN A 144 -24.36 -7.30 -28.20
CA ASN A 144 -23.60 -8.42 -28.74
C ASN A 144 -22.81 -8.06 -30.01
N GLY A 145 -23.07 -6.90 -30.61
CA GLY A 145 -22.40 -6.41 -31.80
C GLY A 145 -21.07 -5.72 -31.45
N LYS A 146 -19.97 -6.25 -31.96
CA LYS A 146 -18.64 -5.62 -31.83
C LYS A 146 -18.52 -4.43 -32.77
N PHE A 147 -17.80 -3.40 -32.33
CA PHE A 147 -17.32 -2.34 -33.23
C PHE A 147 -16.29 -2.88 -34.23
N PRO A 148 -16.08 -2.19 -35.38
CA PRO A 148 -14.96 -2.43 -36.28
C PRO A 148 -13.61 -2.50 -35.54
N SER A 149 -12.74 -3.44 -35.93
CA SER A 149 -11.44 -3.65 -35.26
C SER A 149 -10.43 -2.50 -35.40
N SER A 150 -10.74 -1.50 -36.24
CA SER A 150 -10.00 -0.23 -36.32
C SER A 150 -10.31 0.73 -35.17
N ILE A 151 -11.48 0.59 -34.52
CA ILE A 151 -12.03 1.52 -33.53
C ILE A 151 -11.96 0.89 -32.14
N SER A 152 -11.17 1.49 -31.25
CA SER A 152 -11.22 1.20 -29.82
C SER A 152 -12.41 1.94 -29.19
N ALA A 153 -13.56 1.27 -29.09
CA ALA A 153 -14.75 1.78 -28.43
C ALA A 153 -14.68 1.62 -26.89
N LEU A 154 -15.18 2.60 -26.15
CA LEU A 154 -15.34 2.60 -24.69
C LEU A 154 -16.63 3.35 -24.32
N VAL A 155 -17.44 2.80 -23.41
CA VAL A 155 -18.70 3.43 -22.98
C VAL A 155 -18.80 3.51 -21.45
N HIS A 156 -19.18 4.68 -20.93
CA HIS A 156 -19.46 4.95 -19.52
C HIS A 156 -20.95 5.24 -19.34
N LEU A 157 -21.59 4.69 -18.31
CA LEU A 157 -23.04 4.75 -18.12
C LEU A 157 -23.41 5.03 -16.65
N ALA A 158 -24.45 5.84 -16.43
CA ALA A 158 -25.12 5.94 -15.13
C ALA A 158 -25.77 4.59 -14.76
N ALA A 159 -25.57 4.12 -13.52
CA ALA A 159 -26.18 2.89 -13.03
C ALA A 159 -27.65 3.13 -12.70
N GLY A 160 -28.52 2.20 -13.10
CA GLY A 160 -29.96 2.32 -12.85
C GLY A 160 -30.73 3.18 -13.87
N GLU A 161 -30.08 3.76 -14.88
CA GLU A 161 -30.75 4.56 -15.91
C GLU A 161 -31.33 3.73 -17.08
N GLU A 162 -32.25 4.31 -17.85
CA GLU A 162 -32.85 3.64 -19.03
C GLU A 162 -32.17 4.01 -20.36
N VAL A 163 -31.30 3.12 -20.87
CA VAL A 163 -30.69 3.27 -22.19
C VAL A 163 -31.55 2.67 -23.30
N GLY A 164 -31.60 3.33 -24.47
CA GLY A 164 -32.18 2.73 -25.68
C GLY A 164 -31.22 1.79 -26.40
N VAL A 165 -31.39 0.47 -26.27
CA VAL A 165 -30.58 -0.51 -27.02
C VAL A 165 -31.05 -0.58 -28.47
N VAL A 166 -30.17 -0.24 -29.40
CA VAL A 166 -30.42 -0.17 -30.83
C VAL A 166 -30.03 -1.48 -31.51
N LYS A 167 -31.00 -2.16 -32.12
CA LYS A 167 -30.75 -3.37 -32.93
C LYS A 167 -31.25 -3.16 -34.35
N GLN A 168 -30.35 -3.34 -35.32
CA GLN A 168 -30.69 -3.36 -36.74
C GLN A 168 -30.31 -4.72 -37.33
N SER A 169 -31.31 -5.47 -37.80
CA SER A 169 -31.10 -6.77 -38.43
C SER A 169 -30.61 -6.57 -39.87
N GLN A 170 -29.39 -6.98 -40.20
CA GLN A 170 -28.93 -7.12 -41.57
C GLN A 170 -29.12 -8.58 -42.03
N MET A 171 -29.53 -8.78 -43.29
CA MET A 171 -29.59 -10.09 -43.93
C MET A 171 -29.15 -9.97 -45.38
N VAL A 172 -27.97 -10.51 -45.71
CA VAL A 172 -27.40 -10.63 -47.07
C VAL A 172 -27.66 -9.39 -47.94
N GLY A 173 -27.02 -8.27 -47.61
CA GLY A 173 -27.13 -7.00 -48.34
C GLY A 173 -28.40 -6.18 -48.06
N ILE A 174 -29.43 -6.74 -47.43
CA ILE A 174 -30.64 -6.01 -47.04
C ILE A 174 -30.48 -5.48 -45.60
N GLN A 175 -30.42 -4.16 -45.46
CA GLN A 175 -30.43 -3.49 -44.16
C GLN A 175 -31.87 -3.37 -43.64
N GLY A 176 -32.21 -4.11 -42.59
CA GLY A 176 -33.55 -4.14 -42.02
C GLY A 176 -33.90 -2.91 -41.18
N LYS A 177 -35.17 -2.82 -40.76
CA LYS A 177 -35.70 -1.71 -39.97
C LYS A 177 -35.02 -1.63 -38.58
N LYS A 178 -34.43 -0.48 -38.26
CA LYS A 178 -33.91 -0.13 -36.92
C LYS A 178 -35.00 -0.34 -35.87
N ARG A 179 -34.68 -1.06 -34.79
CA ARG A 179 -35.52 -1.21 -33.59
C ARG A 179 -34.76 -0.68 -32.38
N VAL A 180 -35.45 0.02 -31.49
CA VAL A 180 -34.89 0.50 -30.22
C VAL A 180 -35.66 -0.14 -29.08
N ARG A 181 -34.96 -0.68 -28.08
CA ARG A 181 -35.54 -1.26 -26.86
C ARG A 181 -34.96 -0.54 -25.64
N ARG A 182 -35.79 0.26 -24.95
CA ARG A 182 -35.41 0.80 -23.63
C ARG A 182 -35.11 -0.36 -22.68
N THR A 183 -33.97 -0.29 -22.01
CA THR A 183 -33.44 -1.32 -21.11
C THR A 183 -32.76 -0.62 -19.95
N ARG A 184 -33.17 -0.93 -18.71
CA ARG A 184 -32.53 -0.38 -17.52
C ARG A 184 -31.12 -0.94 -17.34
N ILE A 185 -30.14 -0.07 -17.18
CA ILE A 185 -28.75 -0.41 -16.88
C ILE A 185 -28.68 -1.01 -15.48
N GLN A 186 -28.14 -2.22 -15.38
CA GLN A 186 -27.82 -2.87 -14.10
C GLN A 186 -26.40 -2.49 -13.68
N SER A 187 -26.15 -2.36 -12.38
CA SER A 187 -24.80 -2.22 -11.83
C SER A 187 -23.90 -3.35 -12.34
N GLY A 188 -22.71 -3.00 -12.81
CA GLY A 188 -21.76 -3.96 -13.38
C GLY A 188 -21.08 -4.86 -12.36
N LEU A 189 -20.10 -5.64 -12.83
CA LEU A 189 -19.42 -6.65 -12.04
C LEU A 189 -18.50 -6.02 -10.98
N GLY A 190 -18.85 -6.23 -9.71
CA GLY A 190 -18.07 -5.83 -8.54
C GLY A 190 -17.95 -4.31 -8.39
N THR A 191 -17.07 -3.88 -7.48
CA THR A 191 -16.78 -2.45 -7.23
C THR A 191 -16.21 -1.72 -8.45
N GLY A 192 -15.77 -2.43 -9.49
CA GLY A 192 -15.30 -1.85 -10.75
C GLY A 192 -16.42 -1.46 -11.72
N GLY A 193 -17.66 -1.89 -11.51
CA GLY A 193 -18.81 -1.52 -12.35
C GLY A 193 -18.77 -2.04 -13.79
N LYS A 194 -17.95 -3.07 -14.10
CA LYS A 194 -17.71 -3.52 -15.48
C LYS A 194 -18.90 -4.29 -16.07
N LEU A 195 -19.38 -3.89 -17.24
CA LEU A 195 -20.44 -4.59 -17.97
C LEU A 195 -19.91 -5.71 -18.87
N ASN A 196 -20.76 -6.70 -19.14
CA ASN A 196 -20.49 -7.80 -20.06
C ASN A 196 -21.11 -7.55 -21.44
N LEU A 197 -20.63 -6.51 -22.14
CA LEU A 197 -21.02 -6.18 -23.51
C LEU A 197 -19.92 -6.59 -24.51
N ALA A 198 -20.24 -6.59 -25.81
CA ALA A 198 -19.31 -6.90 -26.89
C ALA A 198 -18.19 -5.85 -27.09
N TYR A 199 -18.31 -4.69 -26.43
CA TYR A 199 -17.34 -3.61 -26.37
C TYR A 199 -17.10 -3.22 -24.89
N PRO A 200 -15.91 -2.68 -24.53
CA PRO A 200 -15.63 -2.21 -23.17
C PRO A 200 -16.69 -1.23 -22.67
N SER A 201 -17.30 -1.52 -21.53
CA SER A 201 -18.32 -0.66 -20.93
C SER A 201 -18.35 -0.75 -19.40
N TYR A 202 -18.64 0.37 -18.75
CA TYR A 202 -18.66 0.50 -17.28
C TYR A 202 -19.87 1.29 -16.79
N THR A 203 -20.26 1.01 -15.56
CA THR A 203 -21.34 1.69 -14.82
C THR A 203 -20.80 2.38 -13.59
N TYR A 204 -21.47 3.47 -13.21
CA TYR A 204 -21.10 4.38 -12.13
C TYR A 204 -22.33 4.65 -11.27
N GLU A 205 -22.17 4.75 -9.95
CA GLU A 205 -23.28 5.01 -9.02
C GLU A 205 -23.57 6.53 -8.90
N ALA A 206 -23.70 7.17 -10.07
CA ALA A 206 -23.91 8.60 -10.29
C ALA A 206 -24.89 8.82 -11.46
N GLU A 207 -25.42 10.03 -11.60
CA GLU A 207 -26.41 10.43 -12.62
C GLU A 207 -25.73 10.83 -13.95
N PRO A 208 -26.44 10.91 -15.09
CA PRO A 208 -25.88 11.52 -16.31
C PRO A 208 -25.34 12.93 -16.05
N GLY A 209 -24.30 13.34 -16.77
CA GLY A 209 -23.58 14.59 -16.48
C GLY A 209 -22.39 14.45 -15.50
N PHE A 210 -22.26 13.31 -14.77
CA PHE A 210 -21.27 13.13 -13.68
C PHE A 210 -19.79 13.45 -13.99
N ALA A 211 -19.41 13.59 -15.27
CA ALA A 211 -18.03 13.77 -15.71
C ALA A 211 -17.69 15.23 -16.10
N GLU A 212 -18.66 16.14 -16.18
CA GLU A 212 -18.48 17.55 -16.54
C GLU A 212 -18.41 18.41 -15.27
N HIS A 213 -17.34 19.20 -15.10
CA HIS A 213 -17.02 19.86 -13.83
C HIS A 213 -17.91 21.08 -13.48
N ASP A 214 -18.78 21.50 -14.40
CA ASP A 214 -19.67 22.66 -14.31
C ASP A 214 -21.16 22.29 -14.17
N LEU A 215 -21.49 20.99 -14.10
CA LEU A 215 -22.84 20.47 -13.83
C LEU A 215 -23.06 20.15 -12.33
N ASP A 216 -24.30 20.29 -11.86
CA ASP A 216 -24.70 19.94 -10.47
C ASP A 216 -24.58 18.42 -10.21
N GLU A 217 -24.67 17.60 -11.27
CA GLU A 217 -24.58 16.14 -11.27
C GLU A 217 -23.15 15.59 -11.12
N TYR A 218 -22.12 16.45 -11.06
CA TYR A 218 -20.70 16.06 -11.00
C TYR A 218 -20.36 15.19 -9.78
N ASP A 219 -19.90 13.95 -10.03
CA ASP A 219 -19.28 13.10 -9.02
C ASP A 219 -17.80 12.89 -9.36
N GLY A 220 -16.91 13.59 -8.63
CA GLY A 220 -15.47 13.47 -8.79
C GLY A 220 -14.92 12.03 -8.65
N VAL A 221 -15.57 11.13 -7.91
CA VAL A 221 -15.14 9.73 -7.76
C VAL A 221 -15.44 8.95 -9.04
N SER A 222 -16.65 9.06 -9.56
CA SER A 222 -17.03 8.46 -10.84
C SER A 222 -16.29 9.09 -12.02
N ALA A 223 -16.12 10.42 -12.00
CA ALA A 223 -15.38 11.19 -13.00
C ALA A 223 -13.90 10.75 -13.07
N GLU A 224 -13.17 10.68 -11.96
CA GLU A 224 -11.78 10.20 -11.99
C GLU A 224 -11.68 8.74 -12.47
N LEU A 225 -12.59 7.87 -12.03
CA LEU A 225 -12.61 6.47 -12.48
C LEU A 225 -12.95 6.31 -13.96
N ALA A 226 -13.78 7.19 -14.53
CA ALA A 226 -14.03 7.25 -15.97
C ALA A 226 -12.85 7.86 -16.73
N TRP A 227 -12.25 8.93 -16.20
CA TRP A 227 -11.07 9.61 -16.74
C TRP A 227 -9.89 8.65 -16.94
N SER A 228 -9.44 7.94 -15.90
CA SER A 228 -8.30 7.02 -15.99
C SER A 228 -8.53 5.91 -17.04
N ARG A 229 -9.78 5.47 -17.21
CA ARG A 229 -10.19 4.47 -18.23
C ARG A 229 -10.19 5.08 -19.64
N SER A 230 -10.70 6.30 -19.79
CA SER A 230 -10.73 7.08 -21.04
C SER A 230 -9.32 7.41 -21.53
N LEU A 231 -8.48 7.96 -20.65
CA LEU A 231 -7.09 8.29 -20.93
C LEU A 231 -6.29 7.03 -21.30
N GLY A 232 -6.52 5.90 -20.61
CA GLY A 232 -5.90 4.62 -20.93
C GLY A 232 -6.28 4.08 -22.31
N ALA A 233 -7.54 4.24 -22.72
CA ALA A 233 -8.00 3.90 -24.06
C ALA A 233 -7.36 4.81 -25.13
N ALA A 234 -7.33 6.13 -24.89
CA ALA A 234 -6.72 7.10 -25.80
C ALA A 234 -5.23 6.85 -25.99
N ARG A 235 -4.46 6.84 -24.90
CA ARG A 235 -3.01 6.60 -24.91
C ARG A 235 -2.65 5.30 -25.65
N LYS A 236 -3.43 4.23 -25.47
CA LYS A 236 -3.27 2.96 -26.19
C LYS A 236 -3.51 3.06 -27.71
N VAL A 237 -4.48 3.86 -28.16
CA VAL A 237 -4.76 4.05 -29.60
C VAL A 237 -3.64 4.84 -30.29
N PHE A 238 -3.11 5.85 -29.60
CA PHE A 238 -2.14 6.79 -30.18
C PHE A 238 -0.66 6.48 -29.85
N GLY A 239 -0.39 5.48 -29.01
CA GLY A 239 0.97 5.09 -28.62
C GLY A 239 1.66 6.07 -27.66
N ILE A 240 0.87 6.84 -26.90
CA ILE A 240 1.39 7.80 -25.91
C ILE A 240 1.71 7.04 -24.62
N ASN A 241 3.00 6.84 -24.34
CA ASN A 241 3.49 6.20 -23.12
C ASN A 241 4.44 7.19 -22.40
N PRO A 242 3.93 8.06 -21.50
CA PRO A 242 4.76 8.99 -20.76
C PRO A 242 5.45 8.28 -19.60
N ASP A 243 6.69 8.67 -19.32
CA ASP A 243 7.48 8.13 -18.23
C ASP A 243 7.04 8.73 -16.88
N LEU A 244 6.06 8.10 -16.24
CA LEU A 244 5.57 8.51 -14.91
C LEU A 244 6.58 8.24 -13.79
N GLU A 245 7.49 7.29 -14.01
CA GLU A 245 8.52 6.91 -13.05
C GLU A 245 9.57 8.02 -12.90
N VAL A 246 10.05 8.59 -14.01
CA VAL A 246 10.95 9.75 -13.99
C VAL A 246 10.29 10.97 -13.32
N VAL A 247 8.98 11.19 -13.47
CA VAL A 247 8.27 12.29 -12.79
C VAL A 247 8.26 12.07 -11.27
N LEU A 248 8.02 10.84 -10.80
CA LEU A 248 8.04 10.50 -9.38
C LEU A 248 9.46 10.52 -8.79
N GLU A 249 10.45 9.91 -9.46
CA GLU A 249 11.84 9.87 -8.98
C GLU A 249 12.44 11.26 -8.83
N ASN A 250 12.17 12.20 -9.76
CA ASN A 250 12.60 13.59 -9.60
C ASN A 250 11.99 14.26 -8.35
N ASN A 251 10.74 13.94 -8.01
CA ASN A 251 10.07 14.43 -6.81
C ASN A 251 10.64 13.80 -5.53
N LEU A 252 10.86 12.48 -5.50
CA LEU A 252 11.45 11.75 -4.37
C LEU A 252 12.91 12.19 -4.12
N GLN A 253 13.71 12.32 -5.18
CA GLN A 253 15.07 12.87 -5.13
C GLN A 253 15.09 14.26 -4.48
N SER A 254 14.13 15.12 -4.85
CA SER A 254 14.01 16.47 -4.32
C SER A 254 13.57 16.50 -2.85
N LYS A 255 12.61 15.65 -2.46
CA LYS A 255 12.09 15.55 -1.08
C LYS A 255 13.11 14.99 -0.09
N PHE A 256 13.73 13.85 -0.41
CA PHE A 256 14.46 13.05 0.58
C PHE A 256 15.98 13.20 0.49
N PHE A 257 16.54 13.35 -0.73
CA PHE A 257 17.97 13.19 -0.97
C PHE A 257 18.70 14.53 -1.20
N SER A 258 18.27 15.35 -2.15
CA SER A 258 18.82 16.70 -2.34
C SER A 258 18.20 17.75 -1.40
N LYS A 259 17.04 17.43 -0.80
CA LYS A 259 16.25 18.31 0.09
C LYS A 259 15.97 19.70 -0.54
N ASN A 260 15.80 19.74 -1.85
CA ASN A 260 15.53 20.95 -2.62
C ASN A 260 14.03 21.23 -2.70
N LEU A 261 13.55 22.11 -1.82
CA LEU A 261 12.13 22.48 -1.69
C LEU A 261 11.54 23.03 -2.99
N ASP A 262 12.18 24.02 -3.62
CA ASP A 262 11.62 24.66 -4.81
C ASP A 262 11.58 23.69 -6.00
N GLN A 263 12.57 22.79 -6.13
CA GLN A 263 12.53 21.71 -7.12
C GLN A 263 11.40 20.72 -6.82
N ALA A 264 11.22 20.29 -5.56
CA ALA A 264 10.13 19.39 -5.17
C ALA A 264 8.75 20.01 -5.51
N LEU A 265 8.54 21.28 -5.17
CA LEU A 265 7.31 22.02 -5.48
C LEU A 265 7.10 22.15 -7.00
N SER A 266 8.15 22.38 -7.79
CA SER A 266 8.05 22.51 -9.26
C SER A 266 7.54 21.26 -9.98
N THR A 267 7.59 20.08 -9.34
CA THR A 267 7.06 18.82 -9.91
C THR A 267 5.56 18.62 -9.75
N PHE A 268 4.91 19.40 -8.88
CA PHE A 268 3.45 19.38 -8.72
C PHE A 268 2.74 20.13 -9.86
N THR A 269 1.46 19.82 -10.07
CA THR A 269 0.61 20.53 -11.03
C THR A 269 0.26 21.94 -10.55
N THR A 270 0.13 22.85 -11.50
CA THR A 270 -0.32 24.24 -11.30
C THR A 270 -1.71 24.51 -11.89
N HIS A 271 -2.29 23.57 -12.64
CA HIS A 271 -3.59 23.71 -13.32
C HIS A 271 -4.77 23.04 -12.59
N LYS A 272 -4.48 22.23 -11.57
CA LYS A 272 -5.44 21.72 -10.58
C LYS A 272 -4.85 21.93 -9.18
N ILE A 273 -5.63 21.73 -8.13
CA ILE A 273 -5.18 21.90 -6.74
C ILE A 273 -4.35 20.66 -6.32
N PRO A 274 -3.02 20.76 -6.19
CA PRO A 274 -2.21 19.62 -5.77
C PRO A 274 -2.40 19.32 -4.28
N HIS A 275 -2.30 18.06 -3.86
CA HIS A 275 -2.35 17.71 -2.43
C HIS A 275 -1.52 16.48 -2.06
N VAL A 276 -1.11 16.41 -0.80
CA VAL A 276 -0.40 15.26 -0.21
C VAL A 276 -1.07 14.95 1.12
N THR A 277 -1.33 13.67 1.40
CA THR A 277 -2.03 13.23 2.62
C THR A 277 -1.43 11.95 3.19
N TYR A 278 -0.89 12.06 4.39
CA TYR A 278 -0.39 10.96 5.22
C TYR A 278 -1.56 10.41 6.05
N MET A 279 -2.24 9.41 5.51
CA MET A 279 -3.59 8.99 5.93
C MET A 279 -3.73 8.62 7.41
N PRO A 280 -2.79 7.88 8.05
CA PRO A 280 -2.93 7.50 9.46
C PRO A 280 -2.71 8.63 10.48
N THR A 281 -2.27 9.81 10.04
CA THR A 281 -2.11 11.02 10.88
C THR A 281 -2.95 12.20 10.40
N LEU A 282 -3.54 12.10 9.20
CA LEU A 282 -4.20 13.19 8.46
C LEU A 282 -3.33 14.45 8.31
N THR A 283 -2.00 14.27 8.29
CA THR A 283 -1.04 15.36 8.02
C THR A 283 -0.75 15.47 6.52
N GLY A 284 -0.22 16.62 6.10
CA GLY A 284 0.00 16.94 4.70
C GLY A 284 -0.48 18.35 4.38
N ALA A 285 -0.85 18.60 3.14
CA ALA A 285 -1.36 19.90 2.68
C ALA A 285 -2.11 19.81 1.35
N THR A 286 -2.87 20.85 1.04
CA THR A 286 -3.67 21.00 -0.19
C THR A 286 -3.50 22.42 -0.74
N GLY A 287 -3.20 22.55 -2.03
CA GLY A 287 -2.81 23.80 -2.67
C GLY A 287 -1.30 24.07 -2.56
N ALA A 288 -0.76 24.83 -3.53
CA ALA A 288 0.69 25.04 -3.65
C ALA A 288 1.31 25.81 -2.46
N GLU A 289 0.57 26.74 -1.85
CA GLU A 289 1.04 27.55 -0.71
C GLU A 289 1.15 26.70 0.57
N GLU A 290 0.11 25.95 0.92
CA GLU A 290 0.17 25.03 2.07
C GLU A 290 1.12 23.85 1.83
N LEU A 291 1.29 23.35 0.59
CA LEU A 291 2.34 22.37 0.29
C LEU A 291 3.73 22.94 0.54
N LYS A 292 4.00 24.17 0.08
CA LYS A 292 5.26 24.87 0.37
C LYS A 292 5.50 24.96 1.87
N ARG A 293 4.48 25.41 2.59
CA ARG A 293 4.51 25.55 4.06
C ARG A 293 4.74 24.23 4.78
N PHE A 294 4.00 23.18 4.44
CA PHE A 294 4.16 21.84 5.02
C PHE A 294 5.58 21.30 4.81
N TYR A 295 6.11 21.41 3.59
CA TYR A 295 7.46 20.96 3.28
C TYR A 295 8.57 21.83 3.89
N SER A 296 8.33 23.12 4.20
CA SER A 296 9.31 23.98 4.88
C SER A 296 9.24 23.94 6.41
N GLU A 297 8.04 23.79 7.00
CA GLU A 297 7.81 23.93 8.45
C GLU A 297 7.61 22.58 9.17
N SER A 298 7.10 21.56 8.50
CA SER A 298 6.64 20.30 9.14
C SER A 298 7.29 19.02 8.63
N PHE A 299 7.87 19.02 7.42
CA PHE A 299 8.43 17.81 6.80
C PHE A 299 9.88 17.52 7.21
N THR A 300 10.07 17.05 8.45
CA THR A 300 11.36 16.59 8.98
C THR A 300 11.68 15.14 8.58
N THR A 301 12.97 14.81 8.46
CA THR A 301 13.45 13.49 8.00
C THR A 301 14.71 13.07 8.77
N PRO A 302 14.60 12.11 9.73
CA PRO A 302 15.71 11.71 10.60
C PRO A 302 16.99 11.32 9.84
N PRO A 303 18.19 11.66 10.34
CA PRO A 303 19.45 11.25 9.71
C PRO A 303 19.66 9.74 9.56
N SER A 304 18.87 8.94 10.27
CA SER A 304 18.87 7.46 10.21
C SER A 304 17.77 6.88 9.31
N LEU A 305 17.03 7.73 8.57
CA LEU A 305 15.97 7.31 7.67
C LEU A 305 16.54 6.55 6.48
N LYS A 306 16.16 5.27 6.37
CA LYS A 306 16.34 4.46 5.16
C LYS A 306 14.97 4.07 4.61
N ILE A 307 14.75 4.45 3.36
CA ILE A 307 13.64 3.98 2.52
C ILE A 307 14.21 2.92 1.58
N THR A 308 13.45 1.88 1.26
CA THR A 308 13.81 0.87 0.27
C THR A 308 12.57 0.45 -0.49
N LEU A 309 12.51 0.80 -1.78
CA LEU A 309 11.42 0.42 -2.67
C LEU A 309 11.41 -1.11 -2.81
N LEU A 310 10.23 -1.71 -2.59
CA LEU A 310 10.00 -3.14 -2.66
C LEU A 310 9.26 -3.50 -3.96
N SER A 311 8.19 -2.79 -4.27
CA SER A 311 7.51 -2.89 -5.57
C SER A 311 6.98 -1.53 -6.03
N ARG A 312 6.93 -1.36 -7.35
CA ARG A 312 6.34 -0.21 -8.03
C ARG A 312 5.35 -0.72 -9.07
N THR A 313 4.13 -0.18 -9.05
CA THR A 313 3.09 -0.48 -10.05
C THR A 313 2.73 0.80 -10.78
N ILE A 314 3.03 0.85 -12.08
CA ILE A 314 2.70 2.00 -12.94
C ILE A 314 1.38 1.70 -13.67
N GLY A 315 0.37 2.55 -13.41
CA GLY A 315 -0.92 2.53 -14.08
C GLY A 315 -0.98 3.49 -15.28
N VAL A 316 -2.19 3.94 -15.63
CA VAL A 316 -2.38 4.96 -16.67
C VAL A 316 -1.90 6.33 -16.18
N ASP A 317 -2.35 6.74 -15.01
CA ASP A 317 -2.22 8.09 -14.44
C ASP A 317 -1.75 8.05 -12.98
N ARG A 318 -1.35 6.88 -12.48
CA ARG A 318 -0.92 6.68 -11.09
C ARG A 318 0.29 5.76 -11.01
N VAL A 319 1.14 6.02 -10.02
CA VAL A 319 2.25 5.15 -9.61
C VAL A 319 1.98 4.73 -8.16
N VAL A 320 2.11 3.44 -7.86
CA VAL A 320 1.93 2.88 -6.52
C VAL A 320 3.23 2.24 -6.06
N ASP A 321 3.82 2.79 -5.00
CA ASP A 321 5.09 2.36 -4.43
C ASP A 321 4.87 1.68 -3.07
N GLU A 322 5.31 0.44 -2.96
CA GLU A 322 5.46 -0.32 -1.71
C GLU A 322 6.89 -0.14 -1.20
N MET A 323 7.07 0.35 0.03
CA MET A 323 8.38 0.69 0.59
C MET A 323 8.58 0.09 1.99
N HIS A 324 9.76 -0.48 2.24
CA HIS A 324 10.28 -0.71 3.59
C HIS A 324 10.86 0.61 4.10
N VAL A 325 10.42 1.06 5.28
CA VAL A 325 10.88 2.30 5.90
C VAL A 325 11.35 2.01 7.32
N GLN A 326 12.59 2.40 7.60
CA GLN A 326 13.20 2.26 8.94
C GLN A 326 13.94 3.54 9.37
N PHE A 327 13.85 3.89 10.65
CA PHE A 327 14.62 4.98 11.27
C PHE A 327 14.71 4.83 12.79
N LYS A 328 15.62 5.56 13.44
CA LYS A 328 15.59 5.82 14.90
C LYS A 328 14.92 7.16 15.13
N HIS A 329 13.93 7.21 16.02
CA HIS A 329 13.15 8.43 16.33
C HIS A 329 13.95 9.39 17.23
N THR A 330 15.01 9.99 16.66
CA THR A 330 15.96 10.90 17.32
C THR A 330 15.54 12.37 17.32
N GLU A 331 14.58 12.72 16.49
CA GLU A 331 13.96 14.05 16.38
C GLU A 331 12.46 13.90 16.12
N GLN A 332 11.69 14.98 16.20
CA GLN A 332 10.26 14.97 15.97
C GLN A 332 9.93 14.79 14.48
N VAL A 333 9.14 13.78 14.14
CA VAL A 333 8.74 13.43 12.76
C VAL A 333 7.25 13.71 12.58
N GLN A 334 6.88 14.99 12.37
CA GLN A 334 5.49 15.45 12.49
C GLN A 334 4.50 14.68 11.59
N TRP A 335 4.92 14.25 10.40
CA TRP A 335 4.05 13.57 9.45
C TRP A 335 3.70 12.13 9.84
N MET A 336 4.53 11.47 10.69
CA MET A 336 4.25 10.11 11.21
C MET A 336 3.85 10.10 12.68
N LEU A 337 4.43 10.99 13.50
CA LEU A 337 4.20 11.09 14.94
C LEU A 337 3.98 12.57 15.35
N PRO A 338 2.87 13.20 14.91
CA PRO A 338 2.59 14.61 15.17
C PRO A 338 2.56 14.91 16.68
N GLY A 339 3.27 15.96 17.08
CA GLY A 339 3.36 16.40 18.47
C GLY A 339 4.21 15.53 19.42
N ILE A 340 4.76 14.40 18.95
CA ILE A 340 5.56 13.49 19.79
C ILE A 340 7.05 13.91 19.77
N PRO A 341 7.72 14.05 20.94
CA PRO A 341 9.17 14.23 21.01
C PRO A 341 9.97 12.98 20.61
N ALA A 342 11.29 13.12 20.44
CA ALA A 342 12.20 12.02 20.14
C ALA A 342 12.14 10.89 21.19
N THR A 343 11.59 9.73 20.81
CA THR A 343 11.48 8.56 21.71
C THR A 343 12.72 7.65 21.67
N ASN A 344 13.68 7.94 20.79
CA ASN A 344 14.92 7.21 20.57
C ASN A 344 14.78 5.71 20.20
N LYS A 345 13.57 5.22 19.94
CA LYS A 345 13.31 3.84 19.50
C LYS A 345 13.56 3.68 18.00
N LYS A 346 13.93 2.46 17.58
CA LYS A 346 14.01 2.04 16.17
C LYS A 346 12.59 1.68 15.68
N ILE A 347 12.09 2.36 14.66
CA ILE A 347 10.80 2.13 14.01
C ILE A 347 11.07 1.45 12.66
N GLU A 348 10.33 0.39 12.36
CA GLU A 348 10.44 -0.40 11.12
C GLU A 348 9.03 -0.77 10.65
N ILE A 349 8.61 -0.26 9.49
CA ILE A 349 7.25 -0.42 8.93
C ILE A 349 7.26 -0.60 7.40
N LEU A 350 6.12 -1.03 6.86
CA LEU A 350 5.82 -0.89 5.43
C LEU A 350 4.99 0.38 5.22
N MET A 351 5.28 1.06 4.12
CA MET A 351 4.59 2.25 3.67
C MET A 351 4.15 2.06 2.22
N VAL A 352 2.92 2.45 1.89
CA VAL A 352 2.42 2.48 0.51
C VAL A 352 2.13 3.92 0.14
N SER A 353 2.76 4.42 -0.92
CA SER A 353 2.43 5.71 -1.53
C SER A 353 1.65 5.48 -2.83
N ILE A 354 0.53 6.18 -3.00
CA ILE A 354 -0.29 6.20 -4.21
C ILE A 354 -0.21 7.61 -4.78
N VAL A 355 0.57 7.79 -5.85
CA VAL A 355 0.82 9.07 -6.50
C VAL A 355 0.02 9.16 -7.78
N ALA A 356 -0.78 10.20 -7.96
CA ALA A 356 -1.46 10.50 -9.23
C ALA A 356 -0.74 11.62 -10.00
N VAL A 357 -0.61 11.45 -11.31
CA VAL A 357 0.06 12.35 -12.24
C VAL A 357 -0.95 12.80 -13.29
N LYS A 358 -1.13 14.13 -13.46
CA LYS A 358 -2.00 14.74 -14.47
C LYS A 358 -1.21 15.79 -15.25
N GLY A 359 -1.27 15.77 -16.57
CA GLY A 359 -0.48 16.64 -17.45
C GLY A 359 1.02 16.56 -17.20
N GLY A 360 1.55 15.36 -16.94
CA GLY A 360 2.96 15.10 -16.65
C GLY A 360 3.48 15.65 -15.31
N ARG A 361 2.60 16.05 -14.37
CA ARG A 361 2.97 16.62 -13.06
C ARG A 361 2.20 15.95 -11.92
N LEU A 362 2.76 15.94 -10.71
CA LEU A 362 2.10 15.36 -9.54
C LEU A 362 0.82 16.14 -9.21
N HIS A 363 -0.32 15.47 -9.24
CA HIS A 363 -1.59 15.96 -8.74
C HIS A 363 -1.76 15.66 -7.25
N GLN A 364 -1.42 14.44 -6.84
CA GLN A 364 -1.86 13.91 -5.57
C GLN A 364 -0.92 12.82 -5.06
N GLU A 365 -0.72 12.76 -3.74
CA GLU A 365 -0.01 11.67 -3.08
C GLU A 365 -0.76 11.24 -1.82
N HIS A 366 -1.17 9.97 -1.76
CA HIS A 366 -1.80 9.36 -0.59
C HIS A 366 -0.87 8.31 0.03
N VAL A 367 -0.44 8.52 1.27
CA VAL A 367 0.54 7.67 1.96
C VAL A 367 -0.12 6.91 3.11
N TYR A 368 0.05 5.58 3.14
CA TYR A 368 -0.54 4.65 4.10
C TYR A 368 0.53 3.83 4.83
N TRP A 369 0.31 3.55 6.12
CA TRP A 369 1.09 2.59 6.92
C TRP A 369 0.28 2.13 8.16
N ASP A 370 0.75 1.11 8.88
CA ASP A 370 0.17 0.69 10.16
C ASP A 370 0.67 1.58 11.32
N GLN A 371 -0.15 2.57 11.70
CA GLN A 371 0.14 3.47 12.81
C GLN A 371 0.09 2.78 14.18
N ALA A 372 -0.66 1.70 14.36
CA ALA A 372 -0.63 0.95 15.62
C ALA A 372 0.73 0.28 15.82
N SER A 373 1.30 -0.30 14.76
CA SER A 373 2.67 -0.83 14.76
C SER A 373 3.75 0.25 14.87
N VAL A 374 3.50 1.50 14.47
CA VAL A 374 4.39 2.63 14.78
C VAL A 374 4.31 2.99 16.27
N LEU A 375 3.11 3.18 16.83
CA LEU A 375 2.92 3.58 18.23
C LEU A 375 3.48 2.55 19.22
N VAL A 376 3.31 1.24 18.95
CA VAL A 376 3.94 0.16 19.74
C VAL A 376 5.47 0.25 19.69
N GLN A 377 6.05 0.45 18.50
CA GLN A 377 7.52 0.56 18.36
C GLN A 377 8.09 1.84 18.95
N ALA A 378 7.34 2.94 18.93
CA ALA A 378 7.71 4.20 19.58
C ALA A 378 7.64 4.12 21.11
N GLY A 379 7.00 3.10 21.69
CA GLY A 379 6.78 2.95 23.13
C GLY A 379 5.55 3.71 23.66
N LEU A 380 4.63 4.10 22.78
CA LEU A 380 3.44 4.91 23.09
C LEU A 380 2.16 4.08 23.27
N LEU A 381 2.19 2.79 22.91
CA LEU A 381 1.08 1.86 23.03
C LEU A 381 1.59 0.51 23.53
N ASP A 382 1.09 0.05 24.68
CA ASP A 382 1.26 -1.34 25.14
C ASP A 382 0.05 -2.17 24.67
N PRO A 383 0.24 -3.20 23.82
CA PRO A 383 -0.84 -4.09 23.40
C PRO A 383 -1.57 -4.81 24.55
N LYS A 384 -0.99 -4.90 25.76
CA LYS A 384 -1.60 -5.54 26.94
C LYS A 384 -2.45 -4.57 27.77
N LEU A 385 -2.39 -3.26 27.53
CA LEU A 385 -3.12 -2.23 28.29
C LEU A 385 -4.60 -2.17 27.87
N LEU A 386 -5.33 -3.23 28.15
CA LEU A 386 -6.71 -3.40 27.70
C LEU A 386 -7.74 -2.76 28.64
N PRO A 387 -8.80 -2.12 28.08
CA PRO A 387 -10.00 -1.74 28.84
C PRO A 387 -10.66 -2.95 29.50
N GLN A 388 -11.36 -2.75 30.62
CA GLN A 388 -11.96 -3.86 31.37
C GLN A 388 -12.93 -4.68 30.50
N ALA A 389 -13.80 -4.02 29.72
CA ALA A 389 -14.73 -4.69 28.81
C ALA A 389 -14.05 -5.61 27.76
N ALA A 390 -12.78 -5.36 27.40
CA ALA A 390 -12.02 -6.26 26.53
C ALA A 390 -11.50 -7.49 27.30
N LYS A 391 -11.07 -7.31 28.55
CA LYS A 391 -10.67 -8.41 29.46
C LYS A 391 -11.85 -9.30 29.83
N ASP A 392 -13.03 -8.72 30.03
CA ASP A 392 -14.28 -9.42 30.30
C ASP A 392 -14.72 -10.31 29.11
N LEU A 393 -14.32 -9.95 27.89
CA LEU A 393 -14.47 -10.75 26.66
C LEU A 393 -13.33 -11.78 26.45
N GLY A 394 -12.40 -11.91 27.39
CA GLY A 394 -11.27 -12.84 27.30
C GLY A 394 -10.16 -12.40 26.35
N ILE A 395 -10.09 -11.11 25.97
CA ILE A 395 -9.02 -10.58 25.11
C ILE A 395 -7.75 -10.39 25.96
N GLU A 396 -6.64 -11.01 25.54
CA GLU A 396 -5.34 -10.96 26.24
C GLU A 396 -4.43 -9.81 25.79
N LYS A 397 -4.52 -9.42 24.51
CA LYS A 397 -3.74 -8.34 23.88
C LYS A 397 -4.47 -7.75 22.66
N LEU A 398 -4.14 -6.53 22.29
CA LEU A 398 -4.50 -5.97 20.98
C LEU A 398 -3.81 -6.78 19.84
N PRO A 399 -4.47 -6.98 18.69
CA PRO A 399 -3.95 -7.76 17.57
C PRO A 399 -2.93 -6.98 16.72
N ILE A 400 -1.86 -6.48 17.35
CA ILE A 400 -0.81 -5.66 16.72
C ILE A 400 0.48 -6.48 16.64
N VAL A 401 1.14 -6.50 15.48
CA VAL A 401 2.34 -7.31 15.22
C VAL A 401 3.65 -6.51 15.21
N GLY A 402 3.60 -5.18 15.16
CA GLY A 402 4.79 -4.34 15.07
C GLY A 402 5.60 -4.62 13.80
N ARG A 403 6.93 -4.52 13.91
CA ARG A 403 7.87 -4.78 12.79
C ARG A 403 7.80 -6.16 12.14
N ARG A 404 7.10 -7.14 12.73
CA ARG A 404 6.94 -8.48 12.11
C ARG A 404 6.32 -8.39 10.71
N ALA A 405 5.35 -7.50 10.49
CA ALA A 405 4.74 -7.29 9.17
C ALA A 405 5.77 -6.85 8.12
N ALA A 406 6.62 -5.88 8.46
CA ALA A 406 7.67 -5.36 7.57
C ALA A 406 8.76 -6.39 7.27
N ARG A 407 9.12 -7.22 8.25
CA ARG A 407 10.09 -8.30 8.08
C ARG A 407 9.55 -9.45 7.24
N ARG A 408 8.26 -9.81 7.37
CA ARG A 408 7.64 -10.91 6.61
C ARG A 408 7.64 -10.66 5.10
N VAL A 409 7.32 -9.44 4.66
CA VAL A 409 7.35 -9.07 3.23
C VAL A 409 8.78 -9.09 2.67
N ARG A 410 9.80 -8.86 3.51
CA ARG A 410 11.21 -9.05 3.11
C ARG A 410 11.60 -10.53 3.04
N LYS A 411 11.32 -11.33 4.07
CA LYS A 411 11.63 -12.77 4.11
C LYS A 411 11.11 -13.51 2.85
N ASN A 412 9.87 -13.21 2.44
CA ASN A 412 9.24 -13.76 1.23
C ASN A 412 9.91 -13.40 -0.10
N ARG A 413 10.91 -12.50 -0.12
CA ARG A 413 11.66 -12.08 -1.31
C ARG A 413 13.08 -12.63 -1.34
N ASP A 414 13.62 -13.02 -0.18
CA ASP A 414 14.99 -13.52 -0.03
C ASP A 414 15.11 -15.03 -0.37
N GLY A 415 14.01 -15.68 -0.78
CA GLY A 415 14.01 -17.03 -1.36
C GLY A 415 14.21 -18.17 -0.37
N SER A 416 13.90 -17.98 0.91
CA SER A 416 13.91 -19.05 1.90
C SER A 416 12.70 -19.98 1.72
N ASP A 417 12.94 -21.30 1.70
CA ASP A 417 11.92 -22.35 1.53
C ASP A 417 11.06 -22.56 2.80
N ASP A 418 10.40 -21.49 3.26
CA ASP A 418 9.49 -21.48 4.41
C ASP A 418 8.08 -22.01 4.07
N GLU A 419 7.98 -23.07 3.26
CA GLU A 419 6.69 -23.66 2.85
C GLU A 419 5.99 -24.34 4.03
N GLY A 420 5.30 -23.54 4.85
CA GLY A 420 4.59 -23.97 6.05
C GLY A 420 4.72 -23.05 7.27
N GLU A 421 5.51 -21.96 7.22
CA GLU A 421 5.59 -21.04 8.37
C GLU A 421 4.24 -20.34 8.63
N ALA A 422 3.63 -20.63 9.79
CA ALA A 422 2.30 -20.15 10.15
C ALA A 422 2.34 -18.74 10.78
N ASP A 423 2.09 -17.70 9.97
CA ASP A 423 1.92 -16.31 10.42
C ASP A 423 0.75 -16.07 11.41
N ASN A 424 -0.06 -17.09 11.67
CA ASN A 424 -1.36 -17.02 12.36
C ASN A 424 -1.29 -16.99 13.90
N ASP A 425 -0.21 -16.47 14.49
CA ASP A 425 -0.01 -16.31 15.94
C ASP A 425 -1.09 -15.48 16.66
N LEU A 426 -1.89 -14.72 15.92
CA LEU A 426 -3.03 -13.94 16.43
C LEU A 426 -4.38 -14.68 16.35
N ILE A 427 -4.45 -15.83 15.68
CA ILE A 427 -5.68 -16.63 15.57
C ILE A 427 -5.77 -17.60 16.76
N PRO A 428 -6.74 -17.45 17.69
CA PRO A 428 -6.77 -18.22 18.92
C PRO A 428 -6.86 -19.73 18.68
N GLY A 429 -5.76 -20.43 18.95
CA GLY A 429 -5.69 -21.88 18.87
C GLY A 429 -5.27 -22.48 17.52
N TRP A 430 -4.81 -21.67 16.55
CA TRP A 430 -4.25 -22.18 15.28
C TRP A 430 -3.20 -23.28 15.50
N ASN A 431 -2.24 -23.03 16.40
CA ASN A 431 -1.13 -23.93 16.71
C ASN A 431 -1.52 -25.18 17.56
N LYS A 432 -2.80 -25.37 17.94
CA LYS A 432 -3.23 -26.48 18.82
C LYS A 432 -3.16 -27.88 18.19
N GLY A 433 -2.90 -27.97 16.89
CA GLY A 433 -2.66 -29.25 16.19
C GLY A 433 -1.18 -29.64 16.06
N GLU A 434 -0.25 -28.68 16.07
CA GLU A 434 1.17 -28.95 15.84
C GLU A 434 1.93 -29.40 17.09
N SER A 435 1.40 -29.07 18.27
CA SER A 435 1.99 -29.38 19.59
C SER A 435 2.27 -30.87 19.81
N SER A 436 1.62 -31.75 19.04
CA SER A 436 1.78 -33.22 19.09
C SER A 436 2.50 -33.82 17.87
N LYS A 437 2.87 -33.03 16.85
CA LYS A 437 3.57 -33.50 15.65
C LYS A 437 5.04 -33.10 15.57
N ARG A 438 5.41 -31.91 16.06
CA ARG A 438 6.81 -31.44 16.09
C ARG A 438 7.76 -32.31 16.94
N ILE A 439 7.26 -33.32 17.63
CA ILE A 439 8.02 -34.26 18.47
C ILE A 439 8.56 -35.48 17.68
N LEU A 440 8.06 -35.77 16.46
CA LEU A 440 8.29 -37.10 15.84
C LEU A 440 8.74 -37.15 14.37
N THR A 441 8.86 -36.02 13.64
CA THR A 441 9.10 -36.06 12.17
C THR A 441 10.14 -35.07 11.62
N CYS A 442 10.92 -34.38 12.44
CA CYS A 442 12.05 -33.54 11.98
C CYS A 442 13.38 -34.28 12.10
N SER A 443 13.49 -35.41 11.38
CA SER A 443 14.73 -36.19 11.27
C SER A 443 14.81 -36.82 9.88
N ILE A 444 16.03 -36.92 9.34
CA ILE A 444 16.40 -37.65 8.11
C ILE A 444 16.24 -36.87 6.77
N LEU A 445 17.31 -36.12 6.44
CA LEU A 445 18.13 -36.17 5.20
C LEU A 445 17.97 -35.16 4.01
N TYR A 446 19.13 -34.54 3.74
CA TYR A 446 19.73 -33.97 2.51
C TYR A 446 19.20 -32.64 1.90
N ILE A 447 19.98 -31.56 1.64
CA ILE A 447 21.38 -31.31 1.14
C ILE A 447 21.49 -31.50 -0.38
N LEU A 448 22.01 -30.59 -1.24
CA LEU A 448 22.56 -29.20 -1.22
C LEU A 448 22.59 -28.72 -2.73
N PRO A 449 23.24 -27.63 -3.22
CA PRO A 449 24.04 -26.55 -2.60
C PRO A 449 23.82 -25.07 -3.07
N ALA A 450 24.39 -24.16 -2.27
CA ALA A 450 24.95 -22.82 -2.63
C ALA A 450 23.98 -21.65 -3.00
N ALA A 451 24.30 -20.40 -2.68
CA ALA A 451 25.50 -19.82 -2.06
C ALA A 451 25.18 -18.65 -1.12
N GLY A 452 25.99 -18.45 -0.06
CA GLY A 452 25.84 -17.35 0.89
C GLY A 452 25.58 -17.80 2.33
N VAL A 453 26.41 -18.70 2.86
CA VAL A 453 26.31 -19.13 4.27
C VAL A 453 26.64 -17.95 5.17
N MET A 454 25.69 -17.54 6.01
CA MET A 454 25.93 -16.74 7.20
C MET A 454 26.03 -17.73 8.36
N GLU A 455 27.24 -17.93 8.90
CA GLU A 455 27.53 -18.93 9.93
C GLU A 455 26.68 -18.66 11.18
N MET A 456 25.80 -19.59 11.54
CA MET A 456 24.70 -19.34 12.49
C MET A 456 25.06 -19.74 13.93
N ASN A 457 26.17 -19.22 14.44
CA ASN A 457 26.73 -19.54 15.75
C ASN A 457 26.34 -18.47 16.78
N LEU A 458 25.34 -18.77 17.62
CA LEU A 458 24.59 -17.77 18.39
C LEU A 458 24.12 -18.28 19.75
N PHE A 459 24.35 -17.51 20.83
CA PHE A 459 23.74 -17.78 22.13
C PHE A 459 22.32 -17.16 22.24
N ILE A 460 21.35 -17.98 22.68
CA ILE A 460 19.94 -17.61 22.88
C ILE A 460 19.64 -17.38 24.37
N ARG A 461 20.31 -18.13 25.26
CA ARG A 461 20.21 -17.95 26.71
C ARG A 461 21.55 -18.28 27.39
N PRO A 462 22.23 -17.32 28.07
CA PRO A 462 22.03 -15.87 27.94
C PRO A 462 22.06 -15.44 26.47
N GLY A 463 21.55 -14.27 26.12
CA GLY A 463 21.60 -13.80 24.73
C GLY A 463 23.05 -13.65 24.24
N GLU A 464 23.22 -13.46 22.93
CA GLU A 464 24.49 -13.02 22.35
C GLU A 464 25.06 -11.80 23.09
N TRP A 465 26.38 -11.70 23.14
CA TRP A 465 27.04 -10.49 23.61
C TRP A 465 26.75 -9.31 22.67
N ASP A 466 26.29 -8.18 23.24
CA ASP A 466 26.13 -6.93 22.51
C ASP A 466 27.10 -5.90 23.06
N GLY A 467 28.04 -5.45 22.22
CA GLY A 467 29.06 -4.48 22.59
C GLY A 467 28.54 -3.09 22.97
N GLU A 468 27.27 -2.75 22.69
CA GLU A 468 26.65 -1.54 23.24
C GLU A 468 26.27 -1.70 24.74
N ASN A 469 26.13 -2.92 25.28
CA ASN A 469 25.73 -3.16 26.68
C ASN A 469 26.88 -3.07 27.70
N ASP A 470 28.12 -3.44 27.33
CA ASP A 470 29.27 -3.45 28.25
C ASP A 470 30.25 -2.27 28.03
N ALA A 471 29.89 -1.32 27.17
CA ALA A 471 30.79 -0.24 26.71
C ALA A 471 31.26 0.71 27.82
N ASP A 472 30.51 0.83 28.91
CA ASP A 472 30.83 1.60 30.12
C ASP A 472 31.35 0.75 31.29
N LYS A 473 31.45 -0.58 31.10
CA LYS A 473 31.68 -1.61 32.11
C LYS A 473 30.59 -1.67 33.23
N ASP A 474 29.38 -1.12 33.05
CA ASP A 474 28.30 -1.22 34.05
C ASP A 474 27.54 -2.56 34.01
N LEU A 475 28.19 -3.57 34.60
CA LEU A 475 27.65 -4.92 34.79
C LEU A 475 26.42 -4.97 35.73
N ALA A 476 25.89 -3.83 36.21
CA ALA A 476 24.68 -3.81 37.04
C ALA A 476 23.40 -4.25 36.29
N ASN A 477 23.38 -4.11 34.96
CA ASN A 477 22.22 -4.42 34.10
C ASN A 477 22.13 -5.91 33.69
N ASN A 478 23.14 -6.71 34.03
CA ASN A 478 23.18 -8.15 33.75
C ASN A 478 22.06 -8.94 34.44
N ILE A 479 21.69 -10.09 33.85
CA ILE A 479 20.77 -11.04 34.48
C ILE A 479 21.44 -11.57 35.76
N ARG A 480 20.76 -11.44 36.90
CA ARG A 480 21.21 -11.93 38.21
C ARG A 480 20.58 -13.26 38.57
N TYR A 481 21.41 -14.17 39.07
CA TYR A 481 21.05 -15.47 39.64
C TYR A 481 21.51 -15.55 41.10
N LYS A 482 20.92 -16.45 41.88
CA LYS A 482 21.37 -16.80 43.22
C LYS A 482 22.24 -18.07 43.20
N PRO A 483 23.15 -18.26 44.17
CA PRO A 483 23.85 -19.53 44.33
C PRO A 483 22.86 -20.70 44.51
N GLY A 484 23.00 -21.72 43.66
CA GLY A 484 22.08 -22.86 43.56
C GLY A 484 20.98 -22.74 42.50
N ASP A 485 20.80 -21.57 41.86
CA ASP A 485 19.82 -21.41 40.78
C ASP A 485 20.18 -22.27 39.57
N LYS A 486 19.16 -22.91 38.97
CA LYS A 486 19.31 -23.76 37.79
C LYS A 486 18.65 -23.14 36.57
N THR A 487 19.43 -22.98 35.51
CA THR A 487 18.97 -22.47 34.22
C THR A 487 19.27 -23.47 33.10
N ARG A 488 18.73 -23.22 31.92
CA ARG A 488 19.23 -23.84 30.68
C ARG A 488 19.95 -22.80 29.86
N ILE A 489 21.21 -23.09 29.57
CA ILE A 489 22.01 -22.40 28.57
C ILE A 489 21.56 -22.93 27.20
N ILE A 490 21.31 -22.07 26.23
CA ILE A 490 20.71 -22.42 24.93
C ILE A 490 21.46 -21.68 23.83
N TRP A 491 21.76 -22.36 22.72
CA TRP A 491 22.45 -21.80 21.56
C TRP A 491 21.98 -22.43 20.26
N GLU A 492 22.10 -21.69 19.16
CA GLU A 492 22.03 -22.19 17.80
C GLU A 492 23.46 -22.25 17.22
N THR A 493 23.71 -23.25 16.38
CA THR A 493 24.98 -23.50 15.71
C THR A 493 24.69 -24.38 14.49
N ASP A 494 25.45 -24.18 13.41
CA ASP A 494 25.46 -25.01 12.20
C ASP A 494 26.52 -26.13 12.26
N LEU A 495 27.32 -26.19 13.32
CA LEU A 495 28.34 -27.20 13.56
C LEU A 495 27.73 -28.46 14.20
N GLU A 496 28.15 -29.64 13.74
CA GLU A 496 27.69 -30.92 14.30
C GLU A 496 28.01 -31.07 15.80
N ARG A 497 29.15 -30.54 16.23
CA ARG A 497 29.73 -30.71 17.57
C ARG A 497 30.43 -29.44 18.04
N VAL A 498 30.00 -28.92 19.18
CA VAL A 498 30.63 -27.77 19.85
C VAL A 498 31.06 -28.11 21.27
N ASN A 499 32.06 -27.38 21.74
CA ASN A 499 32.44 -27.31 23.15
C ASN A 499 31.93 -25.97 23.71
N ILE A 500 31.23 -26.00 24.84
CA ILE A 500 30.84 -24.78 25.57
C ILE A 500 31.82 -24.61 26.73
N LEU A 501 32.54 -23.49 26.74
CA LEU A 501 33.35 -23.05 27.87
C LEU A 501 32.55 -22.12 28.77
N ILE A 502 32.73 -22.28 30.07
CA ILE A 502 32.13 -21.43 31.11
C ILE A 502 33.27 -20.82 31.90
N SER A 503 33.39 -19.49 31.85
CA SER A 503 34.52 -18.76 32.43
C SER A 503 34.03 -17.75 33.47
N GLN A 504 34.63 -17.81 34.67
CA GLN A 504 34.36 -16.84 35.75
C GLN A 504 35.37 -15.69 35.66
N LYS A 505 34.86 -14.46 35.71
CA LYS A 505 35.66 -13.23 35.56
C LYS A 505 35.84 -12.53 36.91
N LEU A 506 37.07 -12.11 37.21
CA LEU A 506 37.41 -11.24 38.33
C LEU A 506 38.36 -10.15 37.83
N ASP A 507 37.91 -8.89 37.89
CA ASP A 507 38.52 -7.75 37.20
C ASP A 507 38.78 -8.05 35.71
N ASP A 508 39.97 -7.74 35.18
CA ASP A 508 40.40 -8.12 33.84
C ASP A 508 41.15 -9.49 33.82
N THR A 509 40.93 -10.34 34.84
CA THR A 509 41.52 -11.71 34.95
C THR A 509 40.44 -12.80 34.83
N PHE A 510 40.68 -13.78 33.96
CA PHE A 510 39.85 -14.97 33.82
C PHE A 510 40.53 -16.15 34.50
N LEU A 511 39.80 -16.89 35.35
CA LEU A 511 40.29 -18.14 35.95
C LEU A 511 39.16 -19.16 36.06
N TRP A 512 39.51 -20.40 35.73
CA TRP A 512 38.63 -21.55 35.49
C TRP A 512 37.74 -21.44 34.25
N ASP A 513 38.09 -22.26 33.26
CA ASP A 513 37.26 -22.60 32.11
C ASP A 513 36.70 -24.01 32.32
N TYR A 514 35.39 -24.13 32.61
CA TYR A 514 34.74 -25.44 32.64
C TYR A 514 34.28 -25.80 31.22
N VAL A 515 34.83 -26.88 30.67
CA VAL A 515 34.53 -27.33 29.29
C VAL A 515 33.43 -28.39 29.31
N ILE A 516 32.28 -28.04 28.72
CA ILE A 516 31.23 -29.00 28.33
C ILE A 516 31.56 -29.46 26.91
N THR A 517 32.28 -30.58 26.81
CA THR A 517 32.79 -31.10 25.54
C THR A 517 31.75 -31.86 24.73
N ASP A 518 31.87 -31.81 23.40
CA ASP A 518 31.26 -32.77 22.46
C ASP A 518 29.73 -32.89 22.56
N THR A 519 29.04 -31.75 22.73
CA THR A 519 27.59 -31.72 22.95
C THR A 519 26.79 -31.57 21.65
N GLU A 520 26.11 -32.64 21.25
CA GLU A 520 25.10 -32.68 20.18
C GLU A 520 23.75 -32.02 20.60
N LEU A 521 23.64 -31.57 21.86
CA LEU A 521 22.45 -30.89 22.38
C LEU A 521 22.63 -29.38 22.32
N HIS A 522 21.73 -28.66 21.62
CA HIS A 522 21.62 -27.19 21.58
C HIS A 522 21.28 -26.51 22.92
N ASN A 523 21.34 -27.24 24.03
CA ASN A 523 21.15 -26.69 25.38
C ASN A 523 21.78 -27.58 26.45
N VAL A 524 22.21 -26.97 27.55
CA VAL A 524 22.67 -27.68 28.76
C VAL A 524 22.06 -27.06 30.02
N SER A 525 21.75 -27.90 31.01
CA SER A 525 21.29 -27.43 32.32
C SER A 525 22.50 -27.03 33.17
N TRP A 526 22.61 -25.75 33.50
CA TRP A 526 23.65 -25.22 34.38
C TRP A 526 23.10 -24.93 35.78
N THR A 527 23.97 -24.99 36.80
CA THR A 527 23.67 -24.56 38.17
C THR A 527 24.71 -23.49 38.53
N PHE A 528 24.28 -22.30 38.92
CA PHE A 528 25.21 -21.23 39.28
C PHE A 528 25.70 -21.38 40.72
N GLU A 529 27.02 -21.27 40.92
CA GLU A 529 27.64 -21.16 42.24
C GLU A 529 28.31 -19.78 42.38
N TYR A 530 28.43 -19.28 43.62
CA TYR A 530 29.07 -17.97 43.84
C TYR A 530 30.57 -17.99 43.49
N ASN A 531 31.26 -19.10 43.73
CA ASN A 531 32.71 -19.17 43.64
C ASN A 531 33.17 -20.49 42.99
N GLN A 532 32.75 -20.72 41.74
CA GLN A 532 33.11 -21.93 41.00
C GLN A 532 34.63 -22.05 40.82
N GLY A 533 35.32 -20.92 40.63
CA GLY A 533 36.77 -20.85 40.43
C GLY A 533 37.64 -20.87 41.70
N GLY A 534 37.06 -21.01 42.90
CA GLY A 534 37.83 -21.08 44.16
C GLY A 534 38.68 -19.84 44.47
N PHE A 535 38.26 -18.68 43.98
CA PHE A 535 38.87 -17.37 44.27
C PHE A 535 38.85 -17.10 45.78
N LYS A 536 39.89 -16.47 46.33
CA LYS A 536 40.00 -16.22 47.78
C LYS A 536 39.43 -14.88 48.22
N ASP A 537 39.39 -13.91 47.31
CA ASP A 537 39.17 -12.49 47.60
C ASP A 537 38.04 -11.91 46.72
N LEU A 538 36.92 -12.62 46.58
CA LEU A 538 35.74 -12.14 45.84
C LEU A 538 35.03 -11.01 46.60
N VAL A 539 34.75 -9.91 45.90
CA VAL A 539 34.03 -8.74 46.43
C VAL A 539 32.91 -8.36 45.47
N GLY A 540 31.65 -8.47 45.90
CA GLY A 540 30.46 -8.17 45.09
C GLY A 540 29.85 -9.41 44.42
N ASP A 541 29.01 -9.20 43.40
CA ASP A 541 28.43 -10.29 42.60
C ASP A 541 29.51 -10.92 41.69
N SER A 542 29.51 -12.25 41.56
CA SER A 542 30.42 -12.97 40.65
C SER A 542 29.92 -12.96 39.21
N VAL A 543 30.80 -12.74 38.25
CA VAL A 543 30.45 -12.55 36.83
C VAL A 543 30.85 -13.77 36.00
N TYR A 544 29.92 -14.25 35.16
CA TYR A 544 30.09 -15.39 34.27
C TYR A 544 29.70 -15.03 32.83
N TYR A 545 30.31 -15.73 31.88
CA TYR A 545 29.88 -15.78 30.48
C TYR A 545 30.13 -17.18 29.89
N PHE A 546 29.58 -17.42 28.71
CA PHE A 546 29.67 -18.68 27.99
C PHE A 546 30.32 -18.42 26.64
N SER A 547 31.37 -19.17 26.30
CA SER A 547 32.04 -19.15 24.99
C SER A 547 31.78 -20.46 24.24
N MET A 548 31.61 -20.38 22.93
CA MET A 548 31.45 -21.53 22.03
C MET A 548 32.72 -21.74 21.22
N TYR A 549 33.11 -23.01 21.06
CA TYR A 549 34.25 -23.46 20.25
C TYR A 549 33.83 -24.65 19.39
N GLU A 550 34.35 -24.74 18.16
CA GLU A 550 34.24 -25.94 17.32
C GLU A 550 35.00 -27.14 17.94
N ALA A 551 34.46 -28.36 17.79
CA ALA A 551 35.08 -29.57 18.34
C ALA A 551 36.37 -29.99 17.62
N GLY A 552 37.51 -29.51 18.11
CA GLY A 552 38.86 -29.91 17.67
C GLY A 552 39.68 -28.79 17.02
N VAL A 553 39.05 -27.66 16.70
CA VAL A 553 39.68 -26.44 16.19
C VAL A 553 39.97 -25.47 17.35
N LYS A 554 40.89 -24.53 17.15
CA LYS A 554 41.25 -23.51 18.15
C LYS A 554 40.77 -22.12 17.72
N GLY A 555 39.59 -21.73 18.18
CA GLY A 555 39.04 -20.38 18.07
C GLY A 555 37.70 -20.29 18.80
N GLU A 556 37.43 -19.14 19.42
CA GLU A 556 36.08 -18.79 19.89
C GLU A 556 35.24 -18.37 18.68
N ILE A 557 34.02 -18.91 18.57
CA ILE A 557 33.12 -18.66 17.43
C ILE A 557 31.86 -17.89 17.82
N ALA A 558 31.45 -17.93 19.09
CA ALA A 558 30.35 -17.16 19.65
C ALA A 558 30.52 -17.00 21.17
N TYR A 559 29.92 -15.97 21.76
CA TYR A 559 29.95 -15.72 23.20
C TYR A 559 28.67 -15.03 23.69
N SER A 560 28.29 -15.32 24.93
CA SER A 560 27.07 -14.79 25.54
C SER A 560 27.29 -13.44 26.24
N GLN A 561 26.22 -12.66 26.38
CA GLN A 561 26.16 -11.56 27.34
C GLN A 561 26.50 -12.06 28.75
N TYR A 562 27.16 -11.22 29.55
CA TYR A 562 27.51 -11.54 30.93
C TYR A 562 26.28 -11.74 31.83
N VAL A 563 26.44 -12.60 32.84
CA VAL A 563 25.46 -12.82 33.90
C VAL A 563 26.13 -12.76 35.27
N ASN A 564 25.37 -12.30 36.27
CA ASN A 564 25.87 -12.08 37.63
C ASN A 564 25.29 -13.15 38.58
N VAL A 565 26.07 -13.58 39.57
CA VAL A 565 25.65 -14.48 40.64
C VAL A 565 25.86 -13.76 41.97
N SER A 566 24.78 -13.50 42.69
CA SER A 566 24.84 -12.66 43.89
C SER A 566 25.61 -13.31 45.04
N ALA A 567 26.33 -12.48 45.79
CA ALA A 567 27.07 -12.90 46.97
C ALA A 567 26.13 -13.55 48.02
N PRO A 568 26.56 -14.62 48.72
CA PRO A 568 25.82 -15.17 49.85
C PRO A 568 25.78 -14.16 51.00
N GLU A 569 24.62 -14.02 51.64
CA GLU A 569 24.46 -13.18 52.83
C GLU A 569 25.28 -13.75 54.00
N GLU A 570 26.10 -12.92 54.67
CA GLU A 570 26.89 -13.37 55.82
C GLU A 570 25.98 -13.74 57.00
N GLU A 571 25.98 -15.02 57.39
CA GLU A 571 25.34 -15.47 58.63
C GLU A 571 25.99 -14.81 59.85
N THR A 572 25.40 -13.70 60.30
CA THR A 572 25.93 -12.89 61.39
C THR A 572 25.76 -13.63 62.73
N THR A 573 26.78 -14.39 63.11
CA THR A 573 26.83 -15.17 64.36
C THR A 573 26.86 -14.26 65.60
N LEU A 574 25.67 -13.84 66.06
CA LEU A 574 25.50 -12.90 67.16
C LEU A 574 25.96 -13.45 68.52
N SER A 575 27.22 -13.13 68.87
CA SER A 575 27.78 -13.36 70.20
C SER A 575 26.92 -12.70 71.29
N THR A 576 26.33 -13.52 72.15
CA THR A 576 25.30 -13.09 73.09
C THR A 576 25.91 -12.36 74.31
N ARG A 577 25.70 -11.04 74.40
CA ARG A 577 25.87 -10.28 75.65
C ARG A 577 24.52 -9.88 76.23
N PHE A 578 24.24 -10.34 77.45
CA PHE A 578 23.03 -10.05 78.20
C PHE A 578 23.02 -8.62 78.75
N VAL A 579 21.88 -7.92 78.59
CA VAL A 579 21.44 -6.83 79.48
C VAL A 579 19.95 -7.06 79.79
N PHE A 580 19.49 -6.64 80.97
CA PHE A 580 18.28 -7.17 81.60
C PHE A 580 16.93 -6.55 81.18
N VAL A 581 15.89 -7.35 81.41
CA VAL A 581 14.46 -7.12 81.16
C VAL A 581 13.86 -5.95 81.95
N SER A 582 12.85 -5.29 81.38
CA SER A 582 11.67 -4.81 82.13
C SER A 582 10.38 -4.93 81.28
N LYS A 583 9.33 -5.50 81.88
CA LYS A 583 7.94 -5.55 81.35
C LYS A 583 7.18 -4.29 81.84
N THR A 584 5.94 -3.91 81.50
CA THR A 584 4.73 -4.47 80.80
C THR A 584 3.92 -3.23 80.31
N VAL A 585 2.72 -3.18 79.68
CA VAL A 585 1.55 -4.03 79.35
C VAL A 585 1.12 -3.62 77.92
N THR A 586 0.96 -4.47 76.90
CA THR A 586 -0.11 -5.44 76.55
C THR A 586 -1.51 -4.85 76.27
N PHE A 587 -2.10 -5.25 75.11
CA PHE A 587 -3.45 -5.00 74.61
C PHE A 587 -3.96 -3.54 74.45
N GLY A 588 -4.42 -3.23 73.24
CA GLY A 588 -5.33 -2.12 72.96
C GLY A 588 -6.68 -2.64 72.47
N ASN A 589 -7.60 -1.74 72.11
CA ASN A 589 -8.72 -2.03 71.22
C ASN A 589 -9.22 -0.75 70.53
N THR A 590 -10.04 -0.91 69.49
CA THR A 590 -10.39 0.13 68.50
C THR A 590 -11.79 0.74 68.74
N ILE A 591 -12.15 1.77 67.94
CA ILE A 591 -13.51 2.19 67.51
C ILE A 591 -14.13 3.47 68.18
N SER A 592 -14.26 4.51 67.33
CA SER A 592 -15.38 5.47 67.14
C SER A 592 -15.55 6.83 67.85
N THR A 593 -15.45 7.88 67.01
CA THR A 593 -16.54 8.84 66.63
C THR A 593 -16.77 10.14 67.44
N ALA A 594 -17.26 11.17 66.73
CA ALA A 594 -17.86 12.47 67.15
C ALA A 594 -16.90 13.62 67.57
N GLN A 595 -17.16 14.92 67.30
CA GLN A 595 -17.95 15.62 66.25
C GLN A 595 -17.69 17.16 66.27
N HIS A 596 -18.04 17.89 65.20
CA HIS A 596 -18.14 19.38 65.05
C HIS A 596 -16.84 20.23 65.17
N THR A 597 -16.53 21.24 64.30
CA THR A 597 -17.08 22.62 64.09
C THR A 597 -17.03 23.53 65.35
N THR A 598 -16.70 24.84 65.31
CA THR A 598 -16.89 25.87 64.25
C THR A 598 -15.95 27.10 64.39
N GLU A 599 -15.78 27.87 63.30
CA GLU A 599 -15.56 29.35 63.17
C GLU A 599 -14.57 30.16 64.06
N SER A 600 -13.79 31.05 63.41
CA SER A 600 -13.95 32.53 63.56
C SER A 600 -13.17 33.33 62.49
N LYS A 601 -13.40 34.65 62.41
CA LYS A 601 -13.20 35.51 61.22
C LYS A 601 -12.17 36.69 61.50
N PRO A 602 -12.14 37.85 60.80
CA PRO A 602 -10.95 38.29 60.03
C PRO A 602 -10.33 39.65 60.45
N THR A 603 -9.32 40.13 59.72
CA THR A 603 -9.23 41.55 59.32
C THR A 603 -8.43 41.78 58.02
N THR A 604 -8.62 42.95 57.42
CA THR A 604 -8.01 43.43 56.15
C THR A 604 -6.78 44.32 56.39
N ASN A 605 -5.97 44.55 55.33
CA ASN A 605 -5.68 45.89 54.78
C ASN A 605 -4.83 45.80 53.49
N ASP A 606 -4.89 46.85 52.67
CA ASP A 606 -4.23 47.03 51.36
C ASP A 606 -3.88 48.55 51.25
N PRO A 607 -2.79 48.99 50.58
CA PRO A 607 -2.92 49.38 49.15
C PRO A 607 -1.66 49.25 48.25
N SER A 608 -1.88 48.98 46.95
CA SER A 608 -1.38 49.63 45.70
C SER A 608 -0.03 50.42 45.64
N PRO A 609 0.54 50.68 44.43
CA PRO A 609 0.39 50.00 43.11
C PRO A 609 1.73 49.81 42.33
N SER A 610 1.71 49.08 41.20
CA SER A 610 2.54 49.32 39.98
C SER A 610 2.14 48.36 38.84
N GLU A 611 2.47 48.71 37.59
CA GLU A 611 1.95 48.06 36.36
C GLU A 611 2.92 47.05 35.70
N THR A 612 2.37 46.15 34.87
CA THR A 612 2.85 45.79 33.50
C THR A 612 3.02 44.28 33.19
N ASN A 613 2.39 43.87 32.07
CA ASN A 613 2.63 42.71 31.18
C ASN A 613 2.13 41.27 31.49
N THR A 614 1.71 40.65 30.38
CA THR A 614 1.53 39.20 30.07
C THR A 614 0.19 38.54 30.47
N PRO A 615 -0.61 38.02 29.50
CA PRO A 615 -1.81 37.24 29.78
C PRO A 615 -1.48 35.76 30.07
N SER A 616 -2.39 35.05 30.76
CA SER A 616 -2.26 33.62 31.04
C SER A 616 -3.58 32.86 30.86
N HIS A 617 -3.45 31.54 30.66
CA HIS A 617 -4.45 30.51 30.36
C HIS A 617 -5.92 30.77 30.80
N VAL A 618 -6.84 30.53 29.86
CA VAL A 618 -8.23 30.15 30.15
C VAL A 618 -8.45 28.71 29.69
N ASN A 619 -8.67 27.80 30.63
CA ASN A 619 -9.09 26.42 30.33
C ASN A 619 -10.61 26.37 30.19
N ALA A 620 -11.12 26.14 28.98
CA ALA A 620 -12.54 25.97 28.70
C ALA A 620 -12.90 24.49 28.51
N GLY A 621 -13.50 23.86 29.54
CA GLY A 621 -14.06 22.52 29.44
C GLY A 621 -15.41 22.50 28.71
N LEU A 622 -15.65 21.45 27.91
CA LEU A 622 -16.92 21.26 27.20
C LEU A 622 -18.10 21.05 28.17
N SER A 623 -19.27 21.60 27.81
CA SER A 623 -20.48 21.52 28.65
C SER A 623 -21.21 20.18 28.50
N GLN A 624 -22.02 19.84 29.52
CA GLN A 624 -22.73 18.55 29.61
C GLN A 624 -23.65 18.23 28.41
N GLY A 625 -24.10 19.23 27.64
CA GLY A 625 -24.92 19.03 26.45
C GLY A 625 -24.22 18.20 25.35
N ALA A 626 -22.90 18.34 25.19
CA ALA A 626 -22.14 17.58 24.19
C ALA A 626 -22.10 16.06 24.50
N ILE A 627 -22.07 15.70 25.79
CA ILE A 627 -21.98 14.31 26.24
C ILE A 627 -23.30 13.56 25.97
N ALA A 628 -24.44 14.24 26.08
CA ALA A 628 -25.76 13.65 25.83
C ALA A 628 -25.99 13.30 24.35
N GLY A 629 -25.51 14.14 23.41
CA GLY A 629 -25.72 13.92 21.97
C GLY A 629 -25.01 12.67 21.44
N ILE A 630 -23.77 12.43 21.89
CA ILE A 630 -22.93 11.32 21.41
C ILE A 630 -23.50 9.95 21.84
N ALA A 631 -24.11 9.88 23.02
CA ALA A 631 -24.66 8.63 23.56
C ALA A 631 -25.87 8.08 22.76
N VAL A 632 -26.68 8.96 22.16
CA VAL A 632 -27.91 8.55 21.43
C VAL A 632 -27.59 8.06 20.02
N GLY A 633 -26.64 8.69 19.32
CA GLY A 633 -26.29 8.33 17.94
C GLY A 633 -25.74 6.90 17.78
N ALA A 634 -24.91 6.46 18.72
CA ALA A 634 -24.25 5.14 18.67
C ALA A 634 -25.24 3.96 18.71
N ILE A 635 -26.34 4.09 19.45
CA ILE A 635 -27.32 3.00 19.65
C ILE A 635 -28.12 2.75 18.36
N PHE A 636 -28.59 3.80 17.69
CA PHE A 636 -29.34 3.64 16.44
C PHE A 636 -28.44 3.21 15.26
N GLY A 637 -27.23 3.76 15.15
CA GLY A 637 -26.28 3.39 14.08
C GLY A 637 -25.94 1.89 14.08
N GLY A 638 -25.65 1.32 15.25
CA GLY A 638 -25.32 -0.11 15.37
C GLY A 638 -26.48 -1.04 14.97
N VAL A 639 -27.71 -0.72 15.40
CA VAL A 639 -28.88 -1.60 15.17
C VAL A 639 -29.23 -1.73 13.68
N PHE A 640 -29.12 -0.66 12.90
CA PHE A 640 -29.38 -0.74 11.45
C PHE A 640 -28.33 -1.58 10.70
N ILE A 641 -27.05 -1.46 11.05
CA ILE A 641 -25.97 -2.22 10.40
C ILE A 641 -26.11 -3.72 10.67
N PHE A 642 -26.27 -4.13 11.93
CA PHE A 642 -26.46 -5.55 12.26
C PHE A 642 -27.82 -6.11 11.79
N GLY A 643 -28.87 -5.29 11.79
CA GLY A 643 -30.18 -5.66 11.23
C GLY A 643 -30.12 -5.97 9.73
N GLY A 644 -29.40 -5.13 8.96
CA GLY A 644 -29.19 -5.35 7.52
C GLY A 644 -28.44 -6.66 7.23
N ILE A 645 -27.34 -6.91 7.94
CA ILE A 645 -26.55 -8.15 7.80
C ILE A 645 -27.38 -9.39 8.17
N GLY A 646 -28.14 -9.33 9.27
CA GLY A 646 -29.04 -10.41 9.69
C GLY A 646 -30.13 -10.74 8.65
N TRP A 647 -30.76 -9.71 8.07
CA TRP A 647 -31.77 -9.89 7.02
C TRP A 647 -31.17 -10.45 5.72
N PHE A 648 -29.96 -10.01 5.33
CA PHE A 648 -29.28 -10.51 4.14
C PHE A 648 -28.92 -12.01 4.26
N ILE A 649 -28.54 -12.47 5.45
CA ILE A 649 -28.29 -13.90 5.72
C ILE A 649 -29.61 -14.69 5.75
N TRP A 650 -30.64 -14.19 6.47
CA TRP A 650 -31.92 -14.91 6.61
C TRP A 650 -32.70 -15.04 5.29
N SER A 651 -32.69 -14.00 4.47
CA SER A 651 -33.33 -14.02 3.14
C SER A 651 -32.67 -15.00 2.16
N ARG A 652 -31.37 -15.28 2.33
CA ARG A 652 -30.63 -16.29 1.56
C ARG A 652 -30.90 -17.72 2.04
N SER A 653 -31.08 -17.91 3.36
CA SER A 653 -31.44 -19.21 3.96
C SER A 653 -32.80 -19.74 3.48
N LYS A 654 -33.81 -18.88 3.32
CA LYS A 654 -35.16 -19.24 2.84
C LYS A 654 -35.24 -19.72 1.37
N ARG A 655 -34.11 -19.97 0.68
CA ARG A 655 -34.06 -20.47 -0.71
C ARG A 655 -33.46 -21.87 -0.86
N GLN A 656 -33.17 -22.59 0.22
CA GLN A 656 -32.69 -23.98 0.16
C GLN A 656 -33.38 -24.86 1.22
N GLY A 657 -34.22 -25.79 0.77
CA GLY A 657 -34.67 -26.92 1.57
C GLY A 657 -36.18 -27.19 1.57
N GLU A 658 -36.64 -28.07 0.67
CA GLU A 658 -37.59 -29.14 1.04
C GLU A 658 -37.50 -30.28 0.01
N PRO A 659 -37.27 -31.56 0.42
CA PRO A 659 -37.11 -32.67 -0.51
C PRO A 659 -38.22 -33.73 -0.43
N GLY A 660 -38.70 -34.17 -1.60
CA GLY A 660 -39.07 -35.58 -1.83
C GLY A 660 -40.55 -35.96 -1.75
N SER A 661 -41.07 -36.44 -2.89
CA SER A 661 -41.85 -37.69 -2.94
C SER A 661 -41.79 -38.26 -4.36
N ALA A 662 -41.96 -39.58 -4.51
CA ALA A 662 -41.89 -40.28 -5.79
C ALA A 662 -43.06 -41.25 -5.94
N ASN A 663 -43.66 -41.29 -7.14
CA ASN A 663 -44.37 -42.45 -7.74
C ASN A 663 -45.05 -42.04 -9.07
N GLY A 664 -45.26 -42.98 -9.99
CA GLY A 664 -46.17 -42.81 -11.14
C GLY A 664 -45.57 -43.14 -12.51
N VAL A 665 -45.63 -44.42 -12.91
CA VAL A 665 -45.27 -44.88 -14.27
C VAL A 665 -46.51 -45.05 -15.14
N HIS A 666 -46.53 -44.50 -16.36
CA HIS A 666 -47.20 -45.15 -17.49
C HIS A 666 -46.66 -44.76 -18.89
N ASN A 667 -46.88 -45.65 -19.85
CA ASN A 667 -46.42 -45.57 -21.24
C ASN A 667 -47.47 -44.94 -22.18
N GLN A 668 -47.03 -44.45 -23.35
CA GLN A 668 -47.44 -45.04 -24.64
C GLN A 668 -46.56 -44.64 -25.85
N GLN A 669 -46.03 -45.68 -26.51
CA GLN A 669 -45.89 -45.92 -27.97
C GLN A 669 -45.62 -44.73 -28.92
N GLN A 670 -44.45 -44.65 -29.57
CA GLN A 670 -43.98 -45.44 -30.74
C GLN A 670 -44.68 -45.13 -32.08
N GLN A 671 -43.91 -44.63 -33.06
CA GLN A 671 -43.83 -45.19 -34.42
C GLN A 671 -42.59 -44.66 -35.20
N HIS A 672 -41.95 -45.54 -35.98
CA HIS A 672 -40.84 -45.27 -36.91
C HIS A 672 -40.96 -46.22 -38.12
N PRO A 673 -40.60 -45.76 -39.33
CA PRO A 673 -39.48 -46.39 -40.07
C PRO A 673 -38.49 -45.31 -40.57
N LYS A 674 -37.17 -45.47 -40.67
CA LYS A 674 -36.23 -46.59 -40.94
C LYS A 674 -35.84 -46.79 -42.42
N ALA A 675 -34.76 -46.12 -42.83
CA ALA A 675 -33.72 -46.53 -43.79
C ALA A 675 -32.48 -45.67 -43.46
N GLU A 676 -31.48 -46.18 -42.74
CA GLU A 676 -30.28 -46.92 -43.22
C GLU A 676 -29.08 -46.01 -43.56
N LEU A 677 -27.91 -46.39 -43.01
CA LEU A 677 -26.61 -45.71 -43.04
C LEU A 677 -25.54 -46.75 -43.47
N PRO A 678 -24.47 -46.32 -44.15
CA PRO A 678 -23.23 -46.02 -43.42
C PRO A 678 -22.56 -44.70 -43.88
N GLY A 679 -21.58 -44.14 -43.15
CA GLY A 679 -20.92 -44.65 -41.94
C GLY A 679 -20.19 -43.55 -41.15
N ASP A 680 -19.41 -43.94 -40.14
CA ASP A 680 -18.96 -43.08 -39.06
C ASP A 680 -17.86 -42.06 -39.39
N SER A 681 -17.94 -40.89 -38.73
CA SER A 681 -16.79 -40.20 -38.11
C SER A 681 -17.30 -39.17 -37.09
N ALA A 682 -16.67 -39.11 -35.91
CA ALA A 682 -17.14 -38.29 -34.80
C ALA A 682 -16.87 -36.79 -35.02
N ALA A 683 -17.88 -35.95 -34.80
CA ALA A 683 -17.77 -34.50 -34.90
C ALA A 683 -17.51 -33.86 -33.52
N SER A 684 -16.25 -33.55 -33.22
CA SER A 684 -15.90 -32.64 -32.12
C SER A 684 -16.28 -31.18 -32.48
N PRO A 685 -16.70 -30.35 -31.52
CA PRO A 685 -16.99 -28.94 -31.78
C PRO A 685 -15.72 -28.18 -32.18
N SER A 686 -15.82 -27.36 -33.23
CA SER A 686 -14.69 -26.65 -33.81
C SER A 686 -14.21 -25.50 -32.90
N HIS A 687 -13.19 -25.76 -32.08
CA HIS A 687 -12.34 -24.70 -31.56
C HIS A 687 -11.62 -24.04 -32.74
N ILE A 688 -12.01 -22.81 -33.08
CA ILE A 688 -11.15 -21.93 -33.88
C ILE A 688 -9.97 -21.57 -32.97
N ALA A 689 -8.86 -22.30 -33.14
CA ALA A 689 -7.59 -21.91 -32.57
C ALA A 689 -7.27 -20.50 -33.09
N ARG A 690 -6.96 -19.59 -32.17
CA ARG A 690 -6.25 -18.37 -32.53
C ARG A 690 -4.79 -18.76 -32.60
N ASP A 691 -4.11 -18.41 -33.70
CA ASP A 691 -2.67 -18.51 -33.75
C ASP A 691 -2.08 -17.72 -32.56
N ILE A 692 -1.28 -18.42 -31.75
CA ILE A 692 -0.52 -17.79 -30.68
C ILE A 692 0.53 -16.91 -31.37
N PRO A 693 0.67 -15.62 -31.01
CA PRO A 693 1.74 -14.79 -31.56
C PRO A 693 3.09 -15.47 -31.34
N GLY A 694 3.78 -15.80 -32.44
CA GLY A 694 5.05 -16.50 -32.39
C GLY A 694 6.13 -15.64 -31.75
N LEU A 695 6.37 -15.83 -30.45
CA LEU A 695 7.53 -15.27 -29.77
C LEU A 695 8.76 -16.05 -30.22
N HIS A 696 9.36 -15.59 -31.32
CA HIS A 696 10.62 -16.14 -31.82
C HIS A 696 11.77 -15.56 -30.99
N GLU A 697 12.18 -16.30 -29.97
CA GLU A 697 13.47 -16.09 -29.31
C GLU A 697 14.59 -16.23 -30.35
N ALA A 698 15.45 -15.22 -30.43
CA ALA A 698 16.67 -15.28 -31.22
C ALA A 698 17.76 -16.03 -30.42
N PRO A 699 18.59 -16.85 -31.08
CA PRO A 699 19.69 -17.58 -30.45
C PRO A 699 20.89 -16.68 -30.09
#